data_AF-A0A662SVG9-F1
#
_entry.id   AF-A0A662SVG9-F1
#
_cell.length_a   1.000
_cell.length_b   1.000
_cell.length_c   1.000
_cell.angle_alpha   90.00
_cell.angle_beta   90.00
_cell.angle_gamma   90.00
#
_symmetry.space_group_name_H-M   'P 1'
#
loop_
_entity.id
_entity.type
_entity.pdbx_description
1 polymer ?
#
loop_
_entity_poly.entity_id
_entity_poly.type
_entity_poly.pdbx_seq_one_letter_code
_entity_poly.pdbx_strand_id
1 'polypeptide(L)'
;TPYHLLMGKMFSDYGKVCLWDYYEYAPVGRPNLYPPLLHVLVWWIHAATGLDFISVGRLITVVQYPLSLASLYLVSRRLFSSRLALIAALLLSSSTHFWMWQVTVAPTALALILYPPLAYCLLARRRVTTGLLLAAVLYLHLGIPLVFFACLLLQAAILHAYGESLWRDLAASAALALALYLPWGLHVAANLEYLSMVRRFKAIGLVATALSASTLLLALTPVGVALSVALTGERRGYSIPASAPVGFTLIALTYGSRYILHSPMVNALAAAVVLDKVAERRRLAAVAALALALGSALCEPSVLMLTGAGGALWEVAGGRRCKSPLLAELALASGADIRDPWGFSLNDPALIELSEWIAANIPEEEVLHVPMGPLADYITLTTGRLTDSGMYREVGGTELQRAVREGRKSGVFVLTARQAELVLRAPGARVIAEFGKYIVAEVRHETPEVELSWVALSLQALEHLELPATHVEVHIATTQEAVREALELASRLSAVLEVKVSDWASIPELLREADAMGVQVILFITPGTPSPPAEVLEQLSSLRYKVGVAGPPISAPDWSRQLKKLAQSREVVRHIPPTGEAARLIEEDSKLLKITGVQVDLKSPPPAYVLKPLLARLAGMGLKVGVGVRELTPELESLLLKLLG
;
A
#
# COMPACT_ATOMS: atom_id res chain seq x y z
N THR A 1 14.81 10.09 1.93
CA THR A 1 13.84 9.32 1.12
C THR A 1 14.61 8.64 0.00
N PRO A 2 14.81 7.32 0.10
CA PRO A 2 15.68 6.58 -0.82
C PRO A 2 15.30 6.69 -2.30
N TYR A 3 14.01 6.64 -2.65
CA TYR A 3 13.51 6.81 -4.02
C TYR A 3 14.18 7.92 -4.84
N HIS A 4 14.22 9.14 -4.29
CA HIS A 4 14.74 10.29 -5.05
C HIS A 4 16.24 10.21 -5.30
N LEU A 5 16.96 9.54 -4.40
CA LEU A 5 18.38 9.26 -4.58
C LEU A 5 18.57 8.15 -5.62
N LEU A 6 17.73 7.10 -5.57
CA LEU A 6 17.73 6.00 -6.52
C LEU A 6 17.44 6.46 -7.96
N MET A 7 16.45 7.34 -8.15
CA MET A 7 16.16 7.91 -9.47
C MET A 7 17.31 8.80 -9.98
N GLY A 8 17.94 9.58 -9.09
CA GLY A 8 19.16 10.32 -9.41
C GLY A 8 20.33 9.42 -9.81
N LYS A 9 20.50 8.29 -9.11
CA LYS A 9 21.46 7.24 -9.47
C LYS A 9 21.15 6.65 -10.83
N MET A 10 19.90 6.29 -11.12
CA MET A 10 19.49 5.79 -12.42
C MET A 10 19.83 6.79 -13.54
N PHE A 11 19.55 8.08 -13.35
CA PHE A 11 19.91 9.07 -14.37
C PHE A 11 21.42 9.16 -14.60
N SER A 12 22.19 9.00 -13.52
CA SER A 12 23.65 8.93 -13.58
C SER A 12 24.16 7.70 -14.32
N ASP A 13 23.66 6.51 -13.96
CA ASP A 13 24.09 5.24 -14.53
C ASP A 13 23.82 5.17 -16.05
N TYR A 14 22.69 5.74 -16.49
CA TYR A 14 22.30 5.77 -17.90
C TYR A 14 22.74 7.04 -18.65
N GLY A 15 23.35 8.01 -17.97
CA GLY A 15 23.79 9.28 -18.53
C GLY A 15 22.68 10.15 -19.13
N LYS A 16 21.41 9.95 -18.73
CA LYS A 16 20.24 10.64 -19.29
C LYS A 16 19.06 10.64 -18.32
N VAL A 17 18.13 11.58 -18.52
CA VAL A 17 16.81 11.54 -17.88
C VAL A 17 16.06 10.30 -18.37
N CYS A 18 15.83 9.36 -17.47
CA CYS A 18 15.17 8.09 -17.78
C CYS A 18 13.65 8.24 -17.69
N LEU A 19 12.98 7.97 -18.82
CA LEU A 19 11.51 8.00 -18.95
C LEU A 19 10.84 6.71 -18.45
N TRP A 20 11.63 5.67 -18.24
CA TRP A 20 11.23 4.39 -17.65
C TRP A 20 12.06 4.15 -16.38
N ASP A 21 11.40 3.64 -15.36
CA ASP A 21 11.99 3.22 -14.08
C ASP A 21 12.35 1.73 -14.21
N TYR A 22 13.66 1.47 -14.27
CA TYR A 22 14.22 0.13 -14.41
C TYR A 22 14.59 -0.51 -13.07
N TYR A 23 14.54 0.26 -11.99
CA TYR A 23 15.05 -0.14 -10.68
C TYR A 23 13.93 -0.58 -9.73
N GLU A 24 12.78 0.10 -9.75
CA GLU A 24 11.60 -0.36 -9.04
C GLU A 24 10.74 -1.29 -9.91
N TYR A 25 10.05 -2.23 -9.26
CA TYR A 25 9.11 -3.15 -9.90
C TYR A 25 9.71 -4.01 -11.02
N ALA A 26 10.96 -4.42 -10.85
CA ALA A 26 11.60 -5.40 -11.73
C ALA A 26 10.82 -6.73 -11.76
N PRO A 27 10.88 -7.50 -12.87
CA PRO A 27 11.68 -7.23 -14.08
C PRO A 27 11.00 -6.29 -15.09
N VAL A 28 9.74 -5.91 -14.88
CA VAL A 28 8.96 -5.13 -15.87
C VAL A 28 9.30 -3.64 -15.80
N GLY A 29 9.46 -3.11 -14.60
CA GLY A 29 9.56 -1.68 -14.38
C GLY A 29 8.25 -0.95 -14.71
N ARG A 30 8.33 0.36 -14.95
CA ARG A 30 7.16 1.21 -15.23
C ARG A 30 7.58 2.55 -15.83
N PRO A 31 6.65 3.36 -16.39
CA PRO A 31 6.96 4.73 -16.75
C PRO A 31 7.42 5.54 -15.53
N ASN A 32 8.51 6.29 -15.66
CA ASN A 32 8.91 7.25 -14.65
C ASN A 32 8.11 8.53 -14.82
N LEU A 33 7.09 8.73 -13.98
CA LEU A 33 6.20 9.89 -14.07
C LEU A 33 6.51 10.99 -13.05
N TYR A 34 7.48 10.76 -12.17
CA TYR A 34 7.85 11.75 -11.17
C TYR A 34 8.70 12.86 -11.81
N PRO A 35 8.37 14.16 -11.63
CA PRO A 35 9.10 15.24 -12.26
C PRO A 35 10.62 15.24 -11.97
N PRO A 36 11.48 15.45 -13.00
CA PRO A 36 12.87 15.02 -12.96
C PRO A 36 13.84 15.99 -12.28
N LEU A 37 13.46 17.23 -11.94
CA LEU A 37 14.44 18.26 -11.55
C LEU A 37 15.22 17.89 -10.29
N LEU A 38 14.57 17.31 -9.27
CA LEU A 38 15.31 16.84 -8.09
C LEU A 38 16.30 15.73 -8.46
N HIS A 39 15.91 14.78 -9.31
CA HIS A 39 16.78 13.65 -9.67
C HIS A 39 17.97 14.12 -10.50
N VAL A 40 17.76 15.10 -11.40
CA VAL A 40 18.84 15.77 -12.14
C VAL A 40 19.78 16.51 -11.19
N LEU A 41 19.26 17.20 -10.16
CA LEU A 41 20.11 17.83 -9.14
C LEU A 41 20.94 16.80 -8.37
N VAL A 42 20.34 15.68 -7.96
CA VAL A 42 21.06 14.59 -7.30
C VAL A 42 22.18 14.05 -8.20
N TRP A 43 21.88 13.76 -9.46
CA TRP A 43 22.85 13.28 -10.45
C TRP A 43 23.99 14.29 -10.65
N TRP A 44 23.68 15.57 -10.87
CA TRP A 44 24.71 16.59 -11.11
C TRP A 44 25.56 16.88 -9.89
N ILE A 45 25.00 16.86 -8.69
CA ILE A 45 25.79 16.99 -7.46
C ILE A 45 26.74 15.80 -7.32
N HIS A 46 26.26 14.57 -7.55
CA HIS A 46 27.12 13.37 -7.57
C HIS A 46 28.26 13.53 -8.59
N ALA A 47 27.95 13.86 -9.84
CA ALA A 47 28.93 14.01 -10.91
C ALA A 47 29.95 15.14 -10.63
N ALA A 48 29.52 16.25 -10.03
CA ALA A 48 30.39 17.40 -9.76
C ALA A 48 31.28 17.21 -8.52
N THR A 49 30.86 16.40 -7.54
CA THR A 49 31.56 16.29 -6.24
C THR A 49 32.22 14.94 -6.01
N GLY A 50 31.82 13.90 -6.74
CA GLY A 50 32.23 12.52 -6.50
C GLY A 50 31.63 11.88 -5.24
N LEU A 51 30.72 12.57 -4.54
CA LEU A 51 30.05 12.04 -3.34
C LEU A 51 29.12 10.89 -3.71
N ASP A 52 29.07 9.84 -2.89
CA ASP A 52 28.05 8.80 -3.02
C ASP A 52 26.63 9.37 -2.87
N PHE A 53 25.62 8.68 -3.40
CA PHE A 53 24.25 9.17 -3.44
C PHE A 53 23.63 9.41 -2.04
N ILE A 54 24.03 8.67 -1.00
CA ILE A 54 23.57 8.92 0.37
C ILE A 54 24.17 10.23 0.89
N SER A 55 25.46 10.46 0.65
CA SER A 55 26.15 11.72 0.98
C SER A 55 25.56 12.91 0.23
N VAL A 56 25.19 12.75 -1.05
CA VAL A 56 24.42 13.78 -1.80
C VAL A 56 23.10 14.08 -1.11
N GLY A 57 22.36 13.04 -0.69
CA GLY A 57 21.13 13.21 0.07
C GLY A 57 21.33 14.00 1.36
N ARG A 58 22.38 13.68 2.14
CA ARG A 58 22.75 14.41 3.37
C ARG A 58 23.08 15.88 3.09
N LEU A 59 23.81 16.15 2.01
CA LEU A 59 24.13 17.53 1.61
C LEU A 59 22.85 18.32 1.28
N ILE A 60 21.94 17.73 0.50
CA ILE A 60 20.65 18.37 0.17
C ILE A 60 19.87 18.66 1.46
N THR A 61 19.82 17.73 2.41
CA THR A 61 19.05 17.92 3.65
C THR A 61 19.64 19.00 4.55
N VAL A 62 20.97 19.11 4.63
CA VAL A 62 21.65 20.18 5.36
C VAL A 62 21.38 21.56 4.74
N VAL A 63 21.29 21.64 3.41
CA VAL A 63 21.13 22.93 2.71
C VAL A 63 19.67 23.38 2.63
N GLN A 64 18.72 22.46 2.43
CA GLN A 64 17.33 22.82 2.12
C GLN A 64 16.62 23.56 3.26
N TYR A 65 16.87 23.17 4.52
CA TYR A 65 16.22 23.79 5.66
C TYR A 65 16.66 25.25 5.87
N PRO A 66 17.97 25.57 5.98
CA PRO A 66 18.45 26.95 6.02
C PRO A 66 18.01 27.77 4.82
N LEU A 67 18.02 27.19 3.61
CA LEU A 67 17.63 27.89 2.40
C LEU A 67 16.14 28.24 2.39
N SER A 68 15.29 27.40 2.97
CA SER A 68 13.87 27.70 3.16
C SER A 68 13.65 28.88 4.10
N LEU A 69 14.36 28.91 5.23
CA LEU A 69 14.32 30.02 6.20
C LEU A 69 14.84 31.32 5.57
N ALA A 70 15.97 31.24 4.85
CA ALA A 70 16.58 32.37 4.17
C ALA A 70 15.65 32.92 3.08
N SER A 71 15.02 32.06 2.28
CA SER A 71 14.06 32.47 1.25
C SER A 71 12.89 33.25 1.84
N LEU A 72 12.26 32.70 2.90
CA LEU A 72 11.19 33.38 3.60
C LEU A 72 11.65 34.72 4.19
N TYR A 73 12.78 34.74 4.88
CA TYR A 73 13.31 35.94 5.54
C TYR A 73 13.65 37.05 4.53
N LEU A 74 14.44 36.74 3.49
CA LEU A 74 14.93 37.72 2.52
C LEU A 74 13.77 38.36 1.74
N VAL A 75 12.81 37.55 1.30
CA VAL A 75 11.63 38.05 0.58
C VAL A 75 10.73 38.86 1.51
N SER A 76 10.44 38.36 2.71
CA SER A 76 9.61 39.08 3.69
C SER A 76 10.23 40.40 4.11
N ARG A 77 11.55 40.46 4.31
CA ARG A 77 12.27 41.69 4.66
C ARG A 77 12.15 42.73 3.55
N ARG A 78 12.19 42.29 2.29
CA ARG A 78 12.04 43.16 1.11
C ARG A 78 10.60 43.64 0.92
N LEU A 79 9.63 42.80 1.25
CA LEU A 79 8.20 43.10 1.11
C LEU A 79 7.59 43.87 2.28
N PHE A 80 8.18 43.78 3.47
CA PHE A 80 7.60 44.29 4.72
C PHE A 80 8.63 45.07 5.52
N SER A 81 9.13 44.47 6.62
CA SER A 81 10.13 45.00 7.55
C SER A 81 11.06 43.87 8.01
N SER A 82 12.25 44.21 8.51
CA SER A 82 13.18 43.22 9.08
C SER A 82 12.60 42.49 10.30
N ARG A 83 11.73 43.16 11.07
CA ARG A 83 11.09 42.60 12.26
C ARG A 83 10.08 41.52 11.88
N LEU A 84 9.16 41.82 10.95
CA LEU A 84 8.19 40.84 10.45
C LEU A 84 8.90 39.63 9.85
N ALA A 85 9.93 39.87 9.03
CA ALA A 85 10.71 38.81 8.43
C ALA A 85 11.37 37.89 9.45
N LEU A 86 11.95 38.46 10.52
CA LEU A 86 12.53 37.70 11.62
C LEU A 86 11.47 36.87 12.36
N ILE A 87 10.32 37.46 12.67
CA ILE A 87 9.21 36.76 13.32
C ILE A 87 8.73 35.58 12.45
N ALA A 88 8.54 35.80 11.15
CA ALA A 88 8.11 34.75 10.22
C ALA A 88 9.12 33.59 10.15
N ALA A 89 10.43 33.90 10.10
CA ALA A 89 11.47 32.89 10.11
C ALA A 89 11.51 32.10 11.43
N LEU A 90 11.36 32.77 12.57
CA LEU A 90 11.32 32.13 13.88
C LEU A 90 10.11 31.20 14.02
N LEU A 91 8.91 31.66 13.63
CA LEU A 91 7.69 30.85 13.63
C LEU A 91 7.77 29.64 12.67
N LEU A 92 8.44 29.79 11.53
CA LEU A 92 8.68 28.66 10.63
C LEU A 92 9.68 27.67 11.25
N SER A 93 10.76 28.17 11.85
CA SER A 93 11.78 27.33 12.47
C SER A 93 11.26 26.53 13.66
N SER A 94 10.23 27.03 14.35
CA SER A 94 9.57 26.34 15.47
C SER A 94 8.62 25.21 15.04
N SER A 95 8.35 25.03 13.75
CA SER A 95 7.48 23.94 13.28
C SER A 95 8.27 22.64 13.14
N THR A 96 8.01 21.68 14.02
CA THR A 96 8.64 20.35 14.00
C THR A 96 8.25 19.59 12.73
N HIS A 97 6.99 19.71 12.32
CA HIS A 97 6.49 19.11 11.08
C HIS A 97 7.20 19.62 9.85
N PHE A 98 7.44 20.93 9.78
CA PHE A 98 8.21 21.53 8.70
C PHE A 98 9.66 21.02 8.71
N TRP A 99 10.32 21.08 9.86
CA TRP A 99 11.69 20.59 10.00
C TRP A 99 11.83 19.11 9.62
N MET A 100 10.97 18.23 10.16
CA MET A 100 10.98 16.80 9.86
C MET A 100 10.83 16.54 8.36
N TRP A 101 10.02 17.32 7.66
CA TRP A 101 9.89 17.21 6.21
C TRP A 101 11.17 17.70 5.49
N GLN A 102 11.76 18.78 5.99
CA GLN A 102 12.99 19.41 5.49
C GLN A 102 14.28 18.66 5.87
N VAL A 103 14.22 17.54 6.60
CA VAL A 103 15.34 16.60 6.76
C VAL A 103 15.19 15.37 5.86
N THR A 104 14.22 15.38 4.94
CA THR A 104 14.08 14.37 3.89
C THR A 104 14.42 14.95 2.53
N VAL A 105 14.97 14.13 1.62
CA VAL A 105 15.23 14.54 0.23
C VAL A 105 13.89 14.62 -0.52
N ALA A 106 13.12 15.67 -0.30
CA ALA A 106 11.75 15.80 -0.78
C ALA A 106 11.63 16.94 -1.83
N PRO A 107 11.08 16.67 -3.02
CA PRO A 107 10.87 17.71 -4.03
C PRO A 107 9.97 18.85 -3.57
N THR A 108 8.98 18.55 -2.73
CA THR A 108 8.12 19.58 -2.12
C THR A 108 8.92 20.54 -1.24
N ALA A 109 9.94 20.06 -0.53
CA ALA A 109 10.78 20.91 0.32
C ALA A 109 11.53 21.96 -0.53
N LEU A 110 12.10 21.54 -1.67
CA LEU A 110 12.70 22.46 -2.64
C LEU A 110 11.68 23.37 -3.31
N ALA A 111 10.49 22.89 -3.64
CA ALA A 111 9.44 23.73 -4.22
C ALA A 111 9.04 24.87 -3.25
N LEU A 112 8.97 24.59 -1.94
CA LEU A 112 8.66 25.59 -0.94
C LEU A 112 9.74 26.68 -0.82
N ILE A 113 11.03 26.36 -1.05
CA ILE A 113 12.09 27.37 -1.15
C ILE A 113 11.78 28.39 -2.25
N LEU A 114 11.20 27.93 -3.37
CA LEU A 114 10.90 28.78 -4.53
C LEU A 114 9.61 29.60 -4.36
N TYR A 115 8.73 29.27 -3.40
CA TYR A 115 7.44 29.93 -3.27
C TYR A 115 7.55 31.44 -2.94
N PRO A 116 8.30 31.88 -1.89
CA PRO A 116 8.43 33.31 -1.61
C PRO A 116 8.98 34.13 -2.80
N PRO A 117 10.09 33.75 -3.48
CA PRO A 117 10.58 34.52 -4.62
C PRO A 117 9.63 34.46 -5.82
N LEU A 118 8.90 33.36 -6.03
CA LEU A 118 7.88 33.25 -7.07
C LEU A 118 6.76 34.29 -6.87
N ALA A 119 6.16 34.32 -5.67
CA ALA A 119 5.09 35.27 -5.34
C ALA A 119 5.59 36.73 -5.40
N TYR A 120 6.82 36.99 -4.95
CA TYR A 120 7.46 38.29 -5.08
C TYR A 120 7.66 38.72 -6.53
N CYS A 121 8.17 37.82 -7.39
CA CYS A 121 8.43 38.14 -8.79
C CYS A 121 7.14 38.44 -9.57
N LEU A 122 6.04 37.74 -9.27
CA LEU A 122 4.73 38.06 -9.84
C LEU A 122 4.28 39.47 -9.42
N LEU A 123 4.37 39.80 -8.12
CA LEU A 123 4.02 41.13 -7.61
C LEU A 123 4.91 42.24 -8.22
N ALA A 124 6.18 41.92 -8.49
CA ALA A 124 7.13 42.79 -9.17
C ALA A 124 6.96 42.81 -10.71
N ARG A 125 5.93 42.14 -11.25
CA ARG A 125 5.63 42.00 -12.69
C ARG A 125 6.79 41.44 -13.53
N ARG A 126 7.66 40.63 -12.92
CA ARG A 126 8.80 39.96 -13.59
C ARG A 126 8.36 38.66 -14.26
N ARG A 127 7.52 38.77 -15.29
CA ARG A 127 6.83 37.63 -15.95
C ARG A 127 7.75 36.47 -16.33
N VAL A 128 8.92 36.78 -16.90
CA VAL A 128 9.87 35.74 -17.32
C VAL A 128 10.42 34.99 -16.12
N THR A 129 10.89 35.69 -15.09
CA THR A 129 11.39 35.06 -13.86
C THR A 129 10.30 34.27 -13.14
N THR A 130 9.06 34.80 -13.08
CA THR A 130 7.91 34.08 -12.53
C THR A 130 7.63 32.79 -13.32
N GLY A 131 7.62 32.85 -14.65
CA GLY A 131 7.42 31.68 -15.50
C GLY A 131 8.52 30.63 -15.36
N LEU A 132 9.79 31.05 -15.25
CA LEU A 132 10.92 30.13 -15.02
C LEU A 132 10.84 29.46 -13.64
N LEU A 133 10.53 30.21 -12.58
CA LEU A 133 10.35 29.64 -11.24
C LEU A 133 9.16 28.67 -11.20
N LEU A 134 8.08 29.00 -11.89
CA LEU A 134 6.90 28.14 -11.96
C LEU A 134 7.15 26.88 -12.79
N ALA A 135 7.91 26.97 -13.88
CA ALA A 135 8.42 25.81 -14.63
C ALA A 135 9.28 24.92 -13.73
N ALA A 136 10.21 25.49 -12.95
CA ALA A 136 11.02 24.73 -12.02
C ALA A 136 10.17 23.98 -10.99
N VAL A 137 9.10 24.60 -10.47
CA VAL A 137 8.16 23.93 -9.56
C VAL A 137 7.40 22.80 -10.25
N LEU A 138 6.97 22.97 -11.50
CA LEU A 138 6.36 21.89 -12.32
C LEU A 138 7.32 20.71 -12.51
N TYR A 139 8.61 20.99 -12.72
CA TYR A 139 9.64 19.98 -12.84
C TYR A 139 10.12 19.38 -11.50
N LEU A 140 9.74 19.96 -10.35
CA LEU A 140 10.02 19.40 -9.03
C LEU A 140 8.92 18.44 -8.57
N HIS A 141 7.66 18.79 -8.77
CA HIS A 141 6.56 18.05 -8.15
C HIS A 141 5.29 18.12 -8.99
N LEU A 142 4.49 17.04 -9.01
CA LEU A 142 3.27 16.97 -9.83
C LEU A 142 2.09 17.77 -9.25
N GLY A 143 1.82 17.63 -7.94
CA GLY A 143 0.69 18.32 -7.26
C GLY A 143 0.94 19.74 -6.73
N ILE A 144 2.10 20.03 -6.13
CA ILE A 144 2.42 21.35 -5.54
C ILE A 144 2.30 22.54 -6.50
N PRO A 145 2.65 22.47 -7.79
CA PRO A 145 2.44 23.56 -8.72
C PRO A 145 0.98 24.03 -8.77
N LEU A 146 0.01 23.10 -8.70
CA LEU A 146 -1.41 23.44 -8.70
C LEU A 146 -1.80 24.27 -7.46
N VAL A 147 -1.21 23.95 -6.31
CA VAL A 147 -1.39 24.72 -5.07
C VAL A 147 -0.79 26.11 -5.22
N PHE A 148 0.41 26.23 -5.82
CA PHE A 148 1.03 27.54 -6.06
C PHE A 148 0.20 28.36 -7.04
N PHE A 149 -0.28 27.76 -8.13
CA PHE A 149 -1.20 28.39 -9.06
C PHE A 149 -2.44 28.93 -8.34
N ALA A 150 -3.08 28.13 -7.47
CA ALA A 150 -4.22 28.60 -6.67
C ALA A 150 -3.87 29.78 -5.77
N CYS A 151 -2.70 29.77 -5.12
CA CYS A 151 -2.24 30.91 -4.33
C CYS A 151 -2.07 32.16 -5.19
N LEU A 152 -1.45 32.05 -6.38
CA LEU A 152 -1.22 33.18 -7.29
C LEU A 152 -2.52 33.70 -7.91
N LEU A 153 -3.49 32.82 -8.20
CA LEU A 153 -4.83 33.20 -8.65
C LEU A 153 -5.57 33.99 -7.57
N LEU A 154 -5.56 33.51 -6.33
CA LEU A 154 -6.14 34.23 -5.19
C LEU A 154 -5.44 35.56 -4.95
N GLN A 155 -4.10 35.60 -5.07
CA GLN A 155 -3.34 36.83 -4.95
C GLN A 155 -3.76 37.87 -6.01
N ALA A 156 -3.88 37.45 -7.27
CA ALA A 156 -4.33 38.30 -8.37
C ALA A 156 -5.77 38.78 -8.16
N ALA A 157 -6.66 37.91 -7.67
CA ALA A 157 -8.04 38.27 -7.36
C ALA A 157 -8.16 39.30 -6.23
N ILE A 158 -7.42 39.11 -5.13
CA ILE A 158 -7.38 40.06 -4.01
C ILE A 158 -6.89 41.42 -4.52
N LEU A 159 -5.76 41.47 -5.22
CA LEU A 159 -5.24 42.74 -5.75
C LEU A 159 -6.21 43.41 -6.73
N HIS A 160 -6.91 42.61 -7.54
CA HIS A 160 -7.93 43.13 -8.46
C HIS A 160 -9.07 43.81 -7.72
N ALA A 161 -9.52 43.25 -6.59
CA ALA A 161 -10.52 43.87 -5.72
C ALA A 161 -10.06 45.22 -5.14
N TYR A 162 -8.75 45.45 -5.03
CA TYR A 162 -8.14 46.73 -4.64
C TYR A 162 -7.70 47.59 -5.85
N GLY A 163 -8.15 47.27 -7.06
CA GLY A 163 -7.89 48.06 -8.27
C GLY A 163 -6.56 47.77 -8.99
N GLU A 164 -5.76 46.81 -8.53
CA GLU A 164 -4.51 46.40 -9.19
C GLU A 164 -4.69 45.06 -9.93
N SER A 165 -4.48 45.03 -11.24
CA SER A 165 -4.57 43.78 -12.02
C SER A 165 -3.20 43.13 -12.23
N LEU A 166 -3.10 41.84 -11.87
CA LEU A 166 -1.96 40.94 -12.19
C LEU A 166 -2.34 39.83 -13.19
N TRP A 167 -3.56 39.79 -13.69
CA TRP A 167 -4.06 38.69 -14.53
C TRP A 167 -3.21 38.45 -15.79
N ARG A 168 -2.82 39.53 -16.48
CA ARG A 168 -1.95 39.44 -17.67
C ARG A 168 -0.56 38.92 -17.33
N ASP A 169 0.01 39.38 -16.21
CA ASP A 169 1.33 38.94 -15.76
C ASP A 169 1.32 37.46 -15.37
N LEU A 170 0.27 37.02 -14.66
CA LEU A 170 0.05 35.64 -14.27
C LEU A 170 -0.17 34.74 -15.49
N ALA A 171 -1.06 35.12 -16.41
CA ALA A 171 -1.34 34.35 -17.62
C ALA A 171 -0.10 34.17 -18.50
N ALA A 172 0.68 35.24 -18.70
CA ALA A 172 1.93 35.17 -19.46
C ALA A 172 2.98 34.27 -18.79
N SER A 173 3.10 34.36 -17.46
CA SER A 173 4.02 33.52 -16.68
C SER A 173 3.60 32.04 -16.71
N ALA A 174 2.30 31.78 -16.60
CA ALA A 174 1.72 30.45 -16.69
C ALA A 174 1.93 29.83 -18.07
N ALA A 175 1.67 30.59 -19.13
CA ALA A 175 1.89 30.14 -20.51
C ALA A 175 3.36 29.78 -20.76
N LEU A 176 4.30 30.62 -20.31
CA LEU A 176 5.73 30.31 -20.40
C LEU A 176 6.08 29.03 -19.61
N ALA A 177 5.58 28.91 -18.38
CA ALA A 177 5.85 27.75 -17.54
C ALA A 177 5.34 26.44 -18.17
N LEU A 178 4.12 26.46 -18.71
CA LEU A 178 3.52 25.32 -19.41
C LEU A 178 4.25 24.98 -20.70
N ALA A 179 4.67 25.99 -21.48
CA ALA A 179 5.47 25.78 -22.68
C ALA A 179 6.81 25.08 -22.37
N LEU A 180 7.49 25.50 -21.29
CA LEU A 180 8.75 24.88 -20.85
C LEU A 180 8.54 23.48 -20.25
N TYR A 181 7.41 23.25 -19.58
CA TYR A 181 7.06 21.95 -19.00
C TYR A 181 6.49 20.96 -20.03
N LEU A 182 6.14 21.43 -21.23
CA LEU A 182 5.46 20.64 -22.26
C LEU A 182 6.12 19.26 -22.53
N PRO A 183 7.45 19.12 -22.65
CA PRO A 183 8.07 17.82 -22.89
C PRO A 183 7.71 16.78 -21.82
N TRP A 184 7.81 17.15 -20.54
CA TRP A 184 7.45 16.25 -19.44
C TRP A 184 5.93 16.11 -19.29
N GLY A 185 5.17 17.18 -19.54
CA GLY A 185 3.72 17.15 -19.56
C GLY A 185 3.16 16.15 -20.57
N LEU A 186 3.74 16.09 -21.77
CA LEU A 186 3.38 15.10 -22.80
C LEU A 186 3.74 13.67 -22.37
N HIS A 187 4.90 13.47 -21.76
CA HIS A 187 5.29 12.18 -21.20
C HIS A 187 4.31 11.67 -20.13
N VAL A 188 3.89 12.55 -19.21
CA VAL A 188 2.86 12.22 -18.21
C VAL A 188 1.52 11.93 -18.87
N ALA A 189 1.10 12.75 -19.84
CA ALA A 189 -0.16 12.57 -20.57
C ALA A 189 -0.23 11.22 -21.32
N ALA A 190 0.88 10.82 -21.95
CA ALA A 190 0.98 9.55 -22.68
C ALA A 190 0.91 8.31 -21.77
N ASN A 191 1.08 8.48 -20.46
CA ASN A 191 1.14 7.38 -19.49
C ASN A 191 0.12 7.54 -18.35
N LEU A 192 -0.95 8.32 -18.56
CA LEU A 192 -1.98 8.57 -17.53
C LEU A 192 -2.65 7.28 -17.02
N GLU A 193 -2.71 6.23 -17.83
CA GLU A 193 -3.28 4.93 -17.44
C GLU A 193 -2.52 4.25 -16.30
N TYR A 194 -1.23 4.57 -16.11
CA TYR A 194 -0.43 4.06 -15.00
C TYR A 194 -0.69 4.81 -13.70
N LEU A 195 -1.33 5.98 -13.72
CA LEU A 195 -1.60 6.79 -12.53
C LEU A 195 -2.89 6.35 -11.84
N SER A 196 -2.73 5.59 -10.76
CA SER A 196 -3.81 5.27 -9.84
C SER A 196 -3.98 6.41 -8.82
N MET A 197 -5.02 7.25 -9.00
CA MET A 197 -5.39 8.19 -7.96
C MET A 197 -5.95 7.43 -6.75
N VAL A 198 -5.16 7.36 -5.68
CA VAL A 198 -5.62 6.82 -4.40
C VAL A 198 -6.70 7.76 -3.83
N ARG A 199 -7.97 7.45 -4.14
CA ARG A 199 -9.17 8.09 -3.58
C ARG A 199 -9.28 7.81 -2.08
N ARG A 200 -8.44 8.42 -1.26
CA ARG A 200 -8.50 8.30 0.20
C ARG A 200 -8.54 9.67 0.84
N PHE A 201 -9.65 10.38 0.64
CA PHE A 201 -10.04 11.42 1.60
C PHE A 201 -10.36 10.73 2.93
N LYS A 202 -9.40 10.77 3.88
CA LYS A 202 -9.64 10.26 5.23
C LYS A 202 -9.94 11.46 6.13
N ALA A 203 -11.22 11.73 6.37
CA ALA A 203 -11.65 12.78 7.31
C ALA A 203 -10.98 12.67 8.69
N ILE A 204 -10.72 11.43 9.14
CA ILE A 204 -9.96 11.12 10.36
C ILE A 204 -8.54 11.73 10.33
N GLY A 205 -7.91 11.74 9.15
CA GLY A 205 -6.59 12.35 8.96
C GLY A 205 -6.61 13.86 9.19
N LEU A 206 -7.67 14.57 8.75
CA LEU A 206 -7.79 16.02 8.93
C LEU A 206 -7.92 16.40 10.41
N VAL A 207 -8.70 15.64 11.19
CA VAL A 207 -8.88 15.88 12.63
C VAL A 207 -7.59 15.60 13.41
N ALA A 208 -6.96 14.44 13.20
CA ALA A 208 -5.68 14.11 13.84
C ALA A 208 -4.59 15.15 13.52
N THR A 209 -4.64 15.69 12.30
CA THR A 209 -3.75 16.74 11.82
C THR A 209 -3.97 18.04 12.55
N ALA A 210 -5.20 18.57 12.57
CA ALA A 210 -5.52 19.79 13.29
C ALA A 210 -5.09 19.73 14.77
N LEU A 211 -5.19 18.55 15.39
CA LEU A 211 -4.78 18.32 16.78
C LEU A 211 -3.24 18.28 16.97
N SER A 212 -2.49 17.95 15.92
CA SER A 212 -1.01 17.92 15.89
C SER A 212 -0.34 19.23 15.47
N ALA A 213 -1.11 20.19 14.91
CA ALA A 213 -0.59 21.49 14.50
C ALA A 213 -0.09 22.31 15.69
N SER A 214 0.89 23.19 15.45
CA SER A 214 1.20 24.30 16.36
C SER A 214 -0.07 25.11 16.64
N THR A 215 -0.52 25.08 17.90
CA THR A 215 -1.72 25.82 18.36
C THR A 215 -1.59 27.32 18.08
N LEU A 216 -0.38 27.85 18.22
CA LEU A 216 -0.07 29.26 17.90
C LEU A 216 -0.30 29.56 16.42
N LEU A 217 0.25 28.75 15.52
CA LEU A 217 0.04 28.94 14.07
C LEU A 217 -1.42 28.75 13.69
N LEU A 218 -2.10 27.75 14.26
CA LEU A 218 -3.51 27.48 13.98
C LEU A 218 -4.42 28.65 14.39
N ALA A 219 -4.14 29.28 15.54
CA ALA A 219 -4.91 30.41 16.03
C ALA A 219 -4.58 31.73 15.29
N LEU A 220 -3.30 31.99 15.02
CA LEU A 220 -2.88 33.26 14.43
C LEU A 220 -3.06 33.34 12.91
N THR A 221 -3.04 32.21 12.20
CA THR A 221 -3.11 32.21 10.72
C THR A 221 -4.41 32.83 10.20
N PRO A 222 -5.62 32.45 10.67
CA PRO A 222 -6.88 33.06 10.18
C PRO A 222 -6.94 34.57 10.45
N VAL A 223 -6.51 35.00 11.63
CA VAL A 223 -6.45 36.43 11.99
C VAL A 223 -5.43 37.16 11.10
N GLY A 224 -4.29 36.54 10.85
CA GLY A 224 -3.24 37.04 9.98
C GLY A 224 -3.69 37.19 8.53
N VAL A 225 -4.45 36.22 8.01
CA VAL A 225 -5.07 36.30 6.68
C VAL A 225 -6.04 37.47 6.61
N ALA A 226 -6.98 37.58 7.56
CA ALA A 226 -7.97 38.66 7.57
C ALA A 226 -7.31 40.05 7.67
N LEU A 227 -6.33 40.19 8.56
CA LEU A 227 -5.55 41.42 8.70
C LEU A 227 -4.75 41.73 7.43
N SER A 228 -4.16 40.72 6.78
CA SER A 228 -3.43 40.91 5.53
C SER A 228 -4.34 41.35 4.38
N VAL A 229 -5.57 40.86 4.31
CA VAL A 229 -6.58 41.37 3.36
C VAL A 229 -6.81 42.86 3.61
N ALA A 230 -7.11 43.25 4.85
CA ALA A 230 -7.35 44.66 5.20
C ALA A 230 -6.17 45.58 4.87
N LEU A 231 -4.94 45.13 5.12
CA LEU A 231 -3.71 45.89 4.85
C LEU A 231 -3.26 45.87 3.39
N THR A 232 -3.89 45.06 2.52
CA THR A 232 -3.49 44.97 1.11
C THR A 232 -3.70 46.30 0.37
N GLY A 233 -4.75 47.05 0.73
CA GLY A 233 -5.00 48.38 0.17
C GLY A 233 -3.93 49.42 0.54
N GLU A 234 -3.26 49.27 1.68
CA GLU A 234 -2.17 50.14 2.09
C GLU A 234 -0.85 49.74 1.42
N ARG A 235 -0.58 48.43 1.37
CA ARG A 235 0.64 47.88 0.77
C ARG A 235 0.33 46.54 0.12
N ARG A 236 0.38 46.52 -1.21
CA ARG A 236 0.14 45.34 -2.05
C ARG A 236 0.91 44.07 -1.65
N GLY A 237 2.04 44.19 -0.94
CA GLY A 237 2.79 43.06 -0.40
C GLY A 237 1.97 42.14 0.51
N TYR A 238 0.97 42.69 1.23
CA TYR A 238 0.09 41.91 2.11
C TYR A 238 -0.86 40.96 1.35
N SER A 239 -0.98 41.09 0.02
CA SER A 239 -1.72 40.12 -0.80
C SER A 239 -1.15 38.69 -0.72
N ILE A 240 0.15 38.54 -0.43
CA ILE A 240 0.81 37.23 -0.32
C ILE A 240 0.36 36.49 0.96
N PRO A 241 0.55 37.03 2.19
CA PRO A 241 0.03 36.38 3.40
C PRO A 241 -1.50 36.29 3.43
N ALA A 242 -2.24 37.10 2.66
CA ALA A 242 -3.68 36.99 2.51
C ALA A 242 -4.11 35.78 1.64
N SER A 243 -3.38 35.49 0.55
CA SER A 243 -3.76 34.46 -0.43
C SER A 243 -3.12 33.09 -0.15
N ALA A 244 -1.86 33.07 0.29
CA ALA A 244 -1.06 31.86 0.34
C ALA A 244 -1.63 30.79 1.29
N PRO A 245 -1.96 31.09 2.57
CA PRO A 245 -2.55 30.09 3.47
C PRO A 245 -3.85 29.51 2.92
N VAL A 246 -4.68 30.37 2.30
CA VAL A 246 -5.96 29.98 1.71
C VAL A 246 -5.74 29.03 0.52
N GLY A 247 -4.82 29.32 -0.38
CA GLY A 247 -4.50 28.44 -1.51
C GLY A 247 -3.97 27.07 -1.05
N PHE A 248 -3.16 27.05 0.01
CA PHE A 248 -2.66 25.80 0.60
C PHE A 248 -3.75 24.93 1.24
N THR A 249 -4.95 25.45 1.54
CA THR A 249 -6.08 24.63 2.02
C THR A 249 -6.52 23.56 1.01
N LEU A 250 -6.19 23.72 -0.29
CA LEU A 250 -6.38 22.67 -1.29
C LEU A 250 -5.66 21.37 -0.93
N ILE A 251 -4.51 21.45 -0.24
CA ILE A 251 -3.79 20.27 0.26
C ILE A 251 -4.61 19.58 1.35
N ALA A 252 -5.25 20.35 2.24
CA ALA A 252 -6.10 19.78 3.28
C ALA A 252 -7.31 19.03 2.66
N LEU A 253 -7.88 19.58 1.59
CA LEU A 253 -9.01 18.99 0.88
C LEU A 253 -8.64 17.74 0.07
N THR A 254 -7.43 17.68 -0.48
CA THR A 254 -7.02 16.58 -1.40
C THR A 254 -6.15 15.53 -0.72
N TYR A 255 -5.32 15.92 0.25
CA TYR A 255 -4.26 15.11 0.86
C TYR A 255 -4.28 15.14 2.39
N GLY A 256 -5.32 15.70 3.02
CA GLY A 256 -5.58 15.64 4.45
C GLY A 256 -4.41 16.14 5.30
N SER A 257 -3.72 15.20 5.95
CA SER A 257 -2.68 15.50 6.94
C SER A 257 -1.44 16.20 6.40
N ARG A 258 -1.19 16.09 5.09
CA ARG A 258 -0.04 16.75 4.47
C ARG A 258 -0.13 18.27 4.47
N TYR A 259 -1.30 18.85 4.77
CA TYR A 259 -1.42 20.30 4.95
C TYR A 259 -0.40 20.83 5.96
N ILE A 260 -0.22 20.16 7.11
CA ILE A 260 0.71 20.62 8.16
C ILE A 260 2.18 20.44 7.74
N LEU A 261 2.47 19.52 6.83
CA LEU A 261 3.84 19.36 6.31
C LEU A 261 4.18 20.44 5.27
N HIS A 262 3.19 20.95 4.55
CA HIS A 262 3.42 21.80 3.38
C HIS A 262 3.08 23.28 3.59
N SER A 263 2.11 23.61 4.46
CA SER A 263 1.67 24.99 4.73
C SER A 263 2.43 25.79 5.82
N PRO A 264 3.33 25.24 6.66
CA PRO A 264 3.95 26.02 7.75
C PRO A 264 4.60 27.32 7.30
N MET A 265 5.25 27.35 6.14
CA MET A 265 5.89 28.56 5.61
C MET A 265 4.90 29.70 5.38
N VAL A 266 3.75 29.40 4.76
CA VAL A 266 2.74 30.43 4.44
C VAL A 266 1.94 30.83 5.68
N ASN A 267 1.69 29.88 6.59
CA ASN A 267 1.03 30.12 7.87
C ASN A 267 1.90 30.97 8.79
N ALA A 268 3.21 30.70 8.86
CA ALA A 268 4.17 31.48 9.63
C ALA A 268 4.23 32.94 9.13
N LEU A 269 4.19 33.15 7.81
CA LEU A 269 4.16 34.51 7.25
C LEU A 269 2.88 35.26 7.65
N ALA A 270 1.71 34.62 7.55
CA ALA A 270 0.44 35.25 7.95
C ALA A 270 0.38 35.52 9.45
N ALA A 271 0.79 34.56 10.29
CA ALA A 271 0.86 34.73 11.74
C ALA A 271 1.84 35.85 12.15
N ALA A 272 2.96 36.00 11.42
CA ALA A 272 3.92 37.06 11.67
C ALA A 272 3.33 38.46 11.45
N VAL A 273 2.38 38.64 10.53
CA VAL A 273 1.67 39.92 10.33
C VAL A 273 0.95 40.35 11.61
N VAL A 274 0.28 39.42 12.30
CA VAL A 274 -0.42 39.69 13.56
C VAL A 274 0.56 40.12 14.65
N LEU A 275 1.62 39.33 14.84
CA LEU A 275 2.61 39.60 15.88
C LEU A 275 3.39 40.89 15.63
N ASP A 276 3.68 41.22 14.37
CA ASP A 276 4.34 42.47 13.99
C ASP A 276 3.48 43.68 14.36
N LYS A 277 2.17 43.64 14.10
CA LYS A 277 1.23 44.71 14.49
C LYS A 277 1.03 44.84 15.99
N VAL A 278 1.03 43.72 16.72
CA VAL A 278 1.00 43.75 18.18
C VAL A 278 2.30 44.36 18.74
N ALA A 279 3.44 44.01 18.14
CA ALA A 279 4.75 44.52 18.54
C ALA A 279 4.93 46.04 18.29
N GLU A 280 4.25 46.62 17.30
CA GLU A 280 4.23 48.08 17.08
C GLU A 280 3.60 48.84 18.25
N ARG A 281 2.59 48.26 18.90
CA ARG A 281 1.81 48.96 19.93
C ARG A 281 2.43 48.89 21.32
N ARG A 282 3.17 47.82 21.64
CA ARG A 282 3.75 47.60 22.99
C ARG A 282 5.06 46.83 22.93
N ARG A 283 6.16 47.43 23.40
CA ARG A 283 7.50 46.81 23.49
C ARG A 283 7.49 45.50 24.29
N LEU A 284 6.71 45.43 25.38
CA LEU A 284 6.51 44.21 26.17
C LEU A 284 5.78 43.11 25.39
N ALA A 285 4.85 43.46 24.51
CA ALA A 285 4.17 42.50 23.66
C ALA A 285 5.09 41.94 22.57
N ALA A 286 6.06 42.74 22.10
CA ALA A 286 7.13 42.26 21.21
C ALA A 286 8.04 41.23 21.90
N VAL A 287 8.44 41.49 23.16
CA VAL A 287 9.22 40.55 23.97
C VAL A 287 8.42 39.28 24.25
N ALA A 288 7.15 39.41 24.63
CA ALA A 288 6.29 38.25 24.89
C ALA A 288 6.05 37.43 23.61
N ALA A 289 5.77 38.06 22.47
CA ALA A 289 5.61 37.39 21.19
C ALA A 289 6.89 36.66 20.74
N LEU A 290 8.05 37.30 20.94
CA LEU A 290 9.35 36.70 20.65
C LEU A 290 9.63 35.53 21.59
N ALA A 291 9.34 35.67 22.88
CA ALA A 291 9.46 34.61 23.87
C ALA A 291 8.50 33.45 23.61
N LEU A 292 7.29 33.71 23.11
CA LEU A 292 6.32 32.71 22.66
C LEU A 292 6.82 31.98 21.41
N ALA A 293 7.38 32.70 20.44
CA ALA A 293 7.97 32.08 19.25
C ALA A 293 9.18 31.21 19.62
N LEU A 294 10.08 31.73 20.47
CA LEU A 294 11.24 30.98 20.99
C LEU A 294 10.82 29.79 21.88
N GLY A 295 9.82 29.98 22.74
CA GLY A 295 9.26 28.90 23.57
C GLY A 295 8.62 27.81 22.73
N SER A 296 7.90 28.18 21.66
CA SER A 296 7.36 27.22 20.69
C SER A 296 8.45 26.48 19.91
N ALA A 297 9.62 27.10 19.71
CA ALA A 297 10.80 26.45 19.13
C ALA A 297 11.48 25.47 20.10
N LEU A 298 11.24 25.59 21.41
CA LEU A 298 11.74 24.65 22.42
C LEU A 298 10.75 23.50 22.66
N CYS A 299 9.45 23.78 22.62
CA CYS A 299 8.39 22.80 22.81
C CYS A 299 7.18 23.21 21.96
N GLU A 300 6.88 22.53 20.85
CA GLU A 300 5.73 22.87 20.00
C GLU A 300 4.43 22.47 20.73
N PRO A 301 3.63 23.43 21.27
CA PRO A 301 2.44 23.08 22.00
C PRO A 301 1.36 22.66 21.00
N SER A 302 1.11 21.35 20.93
CA SER A 302 -0.01 20.77 20.18
C SER A 302 -1.21 20.52 21.09
N VAL A 303 -2.41 20.47 20.52
CA VAL A 303 -3.64 20.17 21.29
C VAL A 303 -3.55 18.78 21.93
N LEU A 304 -2.91 17.83 21.25
CA LEU A 304 -2.64 16.49 21.78
C LEU A 304 -1.71 16.52 23.01
N MET A 305 -0.68 17.37 23.04
CA MET A 305 0.14 17.54 24.25
C MET A 305 -0.65 18.14 25.41
N LEU A 306 -1.52 19.11 25.13
CA LEU A 306 -2.30 19.80 26.16
C LEU A 306 -3.42 18.94 26.76
N THR A 307 -3.91 17.94 26.02
CA THR A 307 -5.07 17.11 26.42
C THR A 307 -4.70 15.78 27.07
N GLY A 308 -3.42 15.37 27.06
CA GLY A 308 -2.97 14.15 27.74
C GLY A 308 -3.55 12.84 27.19
N ALA A 309 -4.27 12.86 26.06
CA ALA A 309 -4.91 11.69 25.44
C ALA A 309 -3.87 10.81 24.71
N GLY A 310 -2.96 10.21 25.48
CA GLY A 310 -1.83 9.43 25.00
C GLY A 310 -2.14 7.94 24.86
N GLY A 311 -2.26 7.46 23.63
CA GLY A 311 -2.35 6.04 23.32
C GLY A 311 -2.57 5.83 21.82
N ALA A 312 -3.79 5.46 21.44
CA ALA A 312 -4.11 5.13 20.05
C ALA A 312 -4.11 6.36 19.10
N LEU A 313 -4.72 7.48 19.51
CA LEU A 313 -4.74 8.72 18.70
C LEU A 313 -3.34 9.36 18.59
N TRP A 314 -2.55 9.25 19.66
CA TRP A 314 -1.16 9.71 19.71
C TRP A 314 -0.26 8.88 18.79
N GLU A 315 -0.42 7.55 18.73
CA GLU A 315 0.33 6.71 17.78
C GLU A 315 -0.10 6.95 16.33
N VAL A 316 -1.39 7.17 16.07
CA VAL A 316 -1.91 7.52 14.74
C VAL A 316 -1.46 8.91 14.28
N ALA A 317 -1.27 9.85 15.21
CA ALA A 317 -0.76 11.20 14.94
C ALA A 317 0.78 11.31 14.91
N GLY A 318 1.52 10.19 15.01
CA GLY A 318 2.99 10.19 15.00
C GLY A 318 3.64 10.66 16.31
N GLY A 319 2.90 10.69 17.40
CA GLY A 319 3.20 11.35 18.67
C GLY A 319 4.42 10.85 19.47
N ARG A 320 5.09 9.75 19.10
CA ARG A 320 6.44 9.49 19.68
C ARG A 320 7.49 10.53 19.22
N ARG A 321 7.12 11.50 18.36
CA ARG A 321 8.04 12.39 17.62
C ARG A 321 8.00 13.88 18.00
N CYS A 322 7.22 14.31 18.99
CA CYS A 322 7.20 15.72 19.38
C CYS A 322 8.34 16.06 20.35
N LYS A 323 9.56 16.08 19.83
CA LYS A 323 10.65 16.92 20.34
C LYS A 323 10.77 18.07 19.36
N SER A 324 10.94 19.31 19.83
CA SER A 324 11.28 20.41 18.93
C SER A 324 12.50 20.05 18.07
N PRO A 325 12.71 20.67 16.89
CA PRO A 325 13.86 20.38 16.04
C PRO A 325 15.19 20.34 16.79
N LEU A 326 15.40 21.29 17.70
CA LEU A 326 16.59 21.34 18.55
C LEU A 326 16.67 20.17 19.53
N LEU A 327 15.57 19.81 20.20
CA LEU A 327 15.53 18.66 21.12
C LEU A 327 15.61 17.32 20.38
N ALA A 328 15.15 17.25 19.13
CA ALA A 328 15.29 16.09 18.26
C ALA A 328 16.77 15.90 17.89
N GLU A 329 17.45 16.96 17.47
CA GLU A 329 18.89 16.93 17.17
C GLU A 329 19.73 16.62 18.42
N LEU A 330 19.44 17.24 19.57
CA LEU A 330 20.12 16.93 20.83
C LEU A 330 19.88 15.48 21.27
N ALA A 331 18.68 14.94 21.03
CA ALA A 331 18.37 13.54 21.31
C ALA A 331 19.12 12.59 20.37
N LEU A 332 19.24 12.92 19.09
CA LEU A 332 20.06 12.16 18.13
C LEU A 332 21.54 12.21 18.54
N ALA A 333 22.05 13.38 18.90
CA ALA A 333 23.41 13.56 19.38
C ALA A 333 23.69 12.77 20.69
N SER A 334 22.67 12.56 21.53
CA SER A 334 22.77 11.71 22.72
C SER A 334 22.57 10.22 22.45
N GLY A 335 22.48 9.79 21.18
CA GLY A 335 22.29 8.39 20.81
C GLY A 335 20.86 7.85 20.99
N ALA A 336 19.86 8.72 21.14
CA ALA A 336 18.47 8.28 21.24
C ALA A 336 17.94 7.84 19.87
N ASP A 337 17.31 6.67 19.82
CA ASP A 337 16.65 6.15 18.62
C ASP A 337 15.39 6.97 18.31
N ILE A 338 15.51 7.97 17.44
CA ILE A 338 14.35 8.63 16.85
C ILE A 338 13.85 7.75 15.72
N ARG A 339 12.76 7.02 15.99
CA ARG A 339 12.08 6.18 15.00
C ARG A 339 11.72 6.98 13.74
N ASP A 340 12.47 6.73 12.67
CA ASP A 340 12.26 7.26 11.32
C ASP A 340 10.78 7.11 10.88
N PRO A 341 10.19 8.10 10.17
CA PRO A 341 8.91 7.99 9.45
C PRO A 341 8.62 6.63 8.82
N TRP A 342 9.65 6.00 8.27
CA TRP A 342 9.56 4.79 7.44
C TRP A 342 9.83 3.50 8.22
N GLY A 343 10.11 3.59 9.53
CA GLY A 343 10.37 2.41 10.37
C GLY A 343 11.81 1.88 10.33
N PHE A 344 12.70 2.54 9.58
CA PHE A 344 14.14 2.26 9.54
C PHE A 344 14.95 3.53 9.31
N SER A 345 16.17 3.57 9.86
CA SER A 345 17.13 4.66 9.67
C SER A 345 18.15 4.27 8.60
N LEU A 346 18.59 5.22 7.77
CA LEU A 346 19.70 4.99 6.83
C LEU A 346 21.05 4.77 7.53
N ASN A 347 21.12 5.08 8.83
CA ASN A 347 22.28 4.85 9.69
C ASN A 347 22.09 3.60 10.59
N ASP A 348 21.05 2.80 10.36
CA ASP A 348 20.81 1.55 11.11
C ASP A 348 21.93 0.55 10.76
N PRO A 349 22.80 0.15 11.71
CA PRO A 349 23.94 -0.73 11.41
C PRO A 349 23.50 -2.06 10.81
N ALA A 350 22.39 -2.62 11.28
CA ALA A 350 21.85 -3.87 10.76
C ALA A 350 21.39 -3.74 9.30
N LEU A 351 20.94 -2.55 8.89
CA LEU A 351 20.55 -2.29 7.50
C LEU A 351 21.78 -2.13 6.58
N ILE A 352 22.88 -1.57 7.11
CA ILE A 352 24.16 -1.47 6.39
C ILE A 352 24.73 -2.88 6.20
N GLU A 353 24.82 -3.67 7.27
CA GLU A 353 25.28 -5.07 7.23
C GLU A 353 24.46 -5.92 6.26
N LEU A 354 23.12 -5.78 6.28
CA LEU A 354 22.22 -6.42 5.33
C LEU A 354 22.57 -6.06 3.88
N SER A 355 22.83 -4.78 3.60
CA SER A 355 23.15 -4.30 2.24
C SER A 355 24.47 -4.87 1.75
N GLU A 356 25.50 -4.86 2.59
CA GLU A 356 26.81 -5.45 2.30
C GLU A 356 26.68 -6.96 2.06
N TRP A 357 25.90 -7.66 2.88
CA TRP A 357 25.64 -9.08 2.70
C TRP A 357 24.91 -9.37 1.39
N ILE A 358 23.87 -8.61 1.05
CA ILE A 358 23.16 -8.75 -0.23
C ILE A 358 24.13 -8.54 -1.39
N ALA A 359 24.96 -7.50 -1.33
CA ALA A 359 25.93 -7.19 -2.38
C ALA A 359 27.00 -8.29 -2.57
N ALA A 360 27.31 -9.03 -1.51
CA ALA A 360 28.31 -10.11 -1.55
C ALA A 360 27.72 -11.49 -1.89
N ASN A 361 26.46 -11.75 -1.56
CA ASN A 361 25.89 -13.11 -1.58
C ASN A 361 24.77 -13.31 -2.61
N ILE A 362 24.16 -12.23 -3.09
CA ILE A 362 23.05 -12.31 -4.05
C ILE A 362 23.52 -11.89 -5.45
N PRO A 363 23.28 -12.72 -6.49
CA PRO A 363 23.59 -12.38 -7.88
C PRO A 363 22.93 -11.07 -8.33
N GLU A 364 23.50 -10.40 -9.33
CA GLU A 364 22.99 -9.10 -9.79
C GLU A 364 21.67 -9.23 -10.56
N GLU A 365 21.48 -10.36 -11.23
CA GLU A 365 20.28 -10.72 -11.98
C GLU A 365 19.09 -11.15 -11.11
N GLU A 366 19.34 -11.46 -9.84
CA GLU A 366 18.29 -11.89 -8.90
C GLU A 366 17.44 -10.68 -8.50
N VAL A 367 16.13 -10.76 -8.75
CA VAL A 367 15.17 -9.75 -8.31
C VAL A 367 14.78 -10.03 -6.87
N LEU A 368 15.04 -9.08 -5.98
CA LEU A 368 14.71 -9.19 -4.57
C LEU A 368 13.24 -8.83 -4.31
N HIS A 369 12.58 -9.66 -3.50
CA HIS A 369 11.20 -9.44 -3.06
C HIS A 369 11.16 -8.68 -1.74
N VAL A 370 10.88 -7.37 -1.83
CA VAL A 370 10.95 -6.45 -0.67
C VAL A 370 9.61 -5.74 -0.48
N PRO A 371 8.71 -6.23 0.40
CA PRO A 371 7.34 -5.69 0.49
C PRO A 371 7.25 -4.21 0.93
N MET A 372 8.30 -3.71 1.58
CA MET A 372 8.39 -2.31 2.03
C MET A 372 9.09 -1.46 0.97
N GLY A 373 8.32 -0.61 0.27
CA GLY A 373 8.80 0.21 -0.85
C GLY A 373 10.08 1.01 -0.55
N PRO A 374 10.10 1.90 0.46
CA PRO A 374 11.31 2.67 0.77
C PRO A 374 12.55 1.82 1.10
N LEU A 375 12.37 0.60 1.64
CA LEU A 375 13.47 -0.34 1.88
C LEU A 375 13.95 -0.98 0.59
N ALA A 376 13.03 -1.30 -0.32
CA ALA A 376 13.35 -1.81 -1.66
C ALA A 376 14.26 -0.79 -2.39
N ASP A 377 13.85 0.47 -2.41
CA ASP A 377 14.62 1.56 -3.03
C ASP A 377 16.00 1.72 -2.39
N TYR A 378 16.08 1.58 -1.07
CA TYR A 378 17.35 1.66 -0.34
C TYR A 378 18.28 0.52 -0.72
N ILE A 379 17.78 -0.73 -0.75
CA ILE A 379 18.55 -1.90 -1.14
C ILE A 379 19.06 -1.74 -2.57
N THR A 380 18.21 -1.32 -3.52
CA THR A 380 18.66 -1.09 -4.90
C THR A 380 19.67 0.06 -4.99
N LEU A 381 19.49 1.12 -4.20
CA LEU A 381 20.44 2.24 -4.14
C LEU A 381 21.83 1.82 -3.65
N THR A 382 21.91 1.00 -2.60
CA THR A 382 23.18 0.63 -1.94
C THR A 382 23.85 -0.59 -2.55
N THR A 383 23.07 -1.51 -3.13
CA THR A 383 23.58 -2.79 -3.63
C THR A 383 23.53 -2.90 -5.14
N GLY A 384 22.74 -2.07 -5.83
CA GLY A 384 22.46 -2.22 -7.26
C GLY A 384 21.50 -3.36 -7.61
N ARG A 385 21.05 -4.16 -6.64
CA ARG A 385 20.14 -5.30 -6.88
C ARG A 385 18.73 -4.80 -7.12
N LEU A 386 18.11 -5.30 -8.18
CA LEU A 386 16.76 -4.92 -8.57
C LEU A 386 15.74 -5.44 -7.56
N THR A 387 14.65 -4.69 -7.39
CA THR A 387 13.56 -5.08 -6.48
C THR A 387 12.20 -5.03 -7.17
N ASP A 388 11.28 -5.88 -6.71
CA ASP A 388 9.92 -5.98 -7.27
C ASP A 388 8.92 -4.96 -6.69
N SER A 389 9.44 -3.95 -6.00
CA SER A 389 8.70 -3.03 -5.14
C SER A 389 9.29 -1.64 -5.25
N GLY A 390 8.56 -0.65 -4.74
CA GLY A 390 8.93 0.75 -4.87
C GLY A 390 8.14 1.67 -3.95
N MET A 391 8.66 2.87 -3.71
CA MET A 391 7.98 3.87 -2.87
C MET A 391 6.82 4.56 -3.60
N TYR A 392 6.90 4.77 -4.91
CA TYR A 392 5.92 5.58 -5.65
C TYR A 392 4.72 4.77 -6.16
N ARG A 393 4.01 4.11 -5.25
CA ARG A 393 2.94 3.12 -5.54
C ARG A 393 1.77 3.62 -6.39
N GLU A 394 1.60 4.93 -6.50
CA GLU A 394 0.58 5.55 -7.34
C GLU A 394 0.77 5.27 -8.83
N VAL A 395 1.99 4.93 -9.27
CA VAL A 395 2.30 4.58 -10.67
C VAL A 395 2.44 3.07 -10.82
N GLY A 396 1.47 2.43 -11.47
CA GLY A 396 1.49 1.00 -11.79
C GLY A 396 0.32 0.54 -12.65
N GLY A 397 0.49 -0.60 -13.32
CA GLY A 397 -0.53 -1.23 -14.18
C GLY A 397 -0.94 -2.62 -13.71
N THR A 398 -2.03 -3.16 -14.28
CA THR A 398 -2.49 -4.53 -13.97
C THR A 398 -1.48 -5.59 -14.36
N GLU A 399 -0.80 -5.39 -15.49
CA GLU A 399 0.28 -6.25 -15.98
C GLU A 399 1.47 -6.25 -15.03
N LEU A 400 1.94 -5.07 -14.60
CA LEU A 400 2.99 -4.92 -13.61
C LEU A 400 2.67 -5.70 -12.32
N GLN A 401 1.46 -5.52 -11.79
CA GLN A 401 1.01 -6.20 -10.58
C GLN A 401 0.85 -7.72 -10.78
N ARG A 402 0.63 -8.18 -12.01
CA ARG A 402 0.62 -9.62 -12.33
C ARG A 402 2.05 -10.14 -12.33
N ALA A 403 2.97 -9.49 -13.02
CA ALA A 403 4.37 -9.91 -13.08
C ALA A 403 5.03 -9.95 -11.68
N VAL A 404 4.81 -8.93 -10.85
CA VAL A 404 5.30 -8.90 -9.46
C VAL A 404 4.72 -10.04 -8.63
N ARG A 405 3.42 -10.35 -8.79
CA ARG A 405 2.79 -11.47 -8.08
C ARG A 405 3.34 -12.82 -8.52
N GLU A 406 3.62 -12.97 -9.80
CA GLU A 406 4.19 -14.18 -10.38
C GLU A 406 5.63 -14.37 -9.91
N GLY A 407 6.44 -13.31 -9.88
CA GLY A 407 7.81 -13.33 -9.35
C GLY A 407 7.85 -13.73 -7.88
N ARG A 408 6.96 -13.19 -7.04
CA ARG A 408 6.87 -13.49 -5.59
C ARG A 408 6.48 -14.92 -5.22
N LYS A 409 6.39 -15.84 -6.17
CA LYS A 409 6.17 -17.26 -5.88
C LYS A 409 7.45 -17.98 -5.44
N SER A 410 8.61 -17.46 -5.83
CA SER A 410 9.93 -18.02 -5.50
C SER A 410 11.00 -16.95 -5.57
N GLY A 411 12.11 -17.14 -4.88
CA GLY A 411 13.26 -16.24 -4.92
C GLY A 411 13.67 -15.76 -3.54
N VAL A 412 14.43 -14.68 -3.49
CA VAL A 412 14.98 -14.12 -2.26
C VAL A 412 14.11 -12.97 -1.74
N PHE A 413 13.65 -13.10 -0.50
CA PHE A 413 12.80 -12.15 0.20
C PHE A 413 13.58 -11.40 1.26
N VAL A 414 13.41 -10.08 1.34
CA VAL A 414 13.91 -9.25 2.43
C VAL A 414 12.74 -8.71 3.23
N LEU A 415 12.65 -9.16 4.48
CA LEU A 415 11.46 -9.03 5.31
C LEU A 415 11.80 -8.35 6.64
N THR A 416 10.84 -7.62 7.19
CA THR A 416 10.85 -7.29 8.62
C THR A 416 10.38 -8.49 9.43
N ALA A 417 10.73 -8.57 10.73
CA ALA A 417 10.29 -9.65 11.63
C ALA A 417 8.77 -9.95 11.52
N ARG A 418 7.92 -8.92 11.46
CA ARG A 418 6.47 -9.07 11.31
C ARG A 418 6.05 -9.68 9.96
N GLN A 419 6.77 -9.38 8.89
CA GLN A 419 6.49 -9.90 7.55
C GLN A 419 6.96 -11.35 7.41
N ALA A 420 8.07 -11.71 8.06
CA ALA A 420 8.60 -13.06 8.09
C ALA A 420 7.57 -14.07 8.62
N GLU A 421 6.79 -13.71 9.65
CA GLU A 421 5.72 -14.57 10.18
C GLU A 421 4.68 -15.03 9.13
N LEU A 422 4.49 -14.25 8.06
CA LEU A 422 3.55 -14.58 6.98
C LEU A 422 4.23 -15.37 5.86
N VAL A 423 5.43 -14.93 5.45
CA VAL A 423 6.14 -15.53 4.31
C VAL A 423 6.76 -16.88 4.66
N LEU A 424 7.31 -17.03 5.87
CA LEU A 424 7.92 -18.28 6.33
C LEU A 424 6.91 -19.42 6.57
N ARG A 425 5.59 -19.15 6.44
CA ARG A 425 4.56 -20.19 6.41
C ARG A 425 4.45 -20.90 5.06
N ALA A 426 5.06 -20.34 4.01
CA ALA A 426 5.06 -20.96 2.70
C ALA A 426 5.92 -22.25 2.71
N PRO A 427 5.45 -23.35 2.11
CA PRO A 427 6.27 -24.54 1.90
C PRO A 427 7.56 -24.18 1.15
N GLY A 428 8.70 -24.73 1.58
CA GLY A 428 10.01 -24.44 0.96
C GLY A 428 10.62 -23.09 1.33
N ALA A 429 10.03 -22.33 2.25
CA ALA A 429 10.63 -21.10 2.78
C ALA A 429 11.72 -21.41 3.83
N ARG A 430 12.92 -20.83 3.67
CA ARG A 430 14.06 -20.99 4.57
C ARG A 430 14.71 -19.65 4.85
N VAL A 431 14.96 -19.34 6.13
CA VAL A 431 15.78 -18.18 6.50
C VAL A 431 17.24 -18.46 6.13
N ILE A 432 17.86 -17.53 5.39
CA ILE A 432 19.25 -17.64 4.94
C ILE A 432 20.18 -16.65 5.64
N ALA A 433 19.66 -15.54 6.17
CA ALA A 433 20.41 -14.58 6.99
C ALA A 433 19.48 -13.72 7.85
N GLU A 434 19.99 -13.20 8.97
CA GLU A 434 19.29 -12.30 9.88
C GLU A 434 20.17 -11.11 10.29
N PHE A 435 19.61 -9.91 10.26
CA PHE A 435 20.29 -8.65 10.60
C PHE A 435 19.36 -7.80 11.47
N GLY A 436 19.49 -7.91 12.79
CA GLY A 436 18.63 -7.21 13.73
C GLY A 436 17.14 -7.52 13.52
N LYS A 437 16.39 -6.57 12.95
CA LYS A 437 14.95 -6.73 12.66
C LYS A 437 14.64 -7.17 11.22
N TYR A 438 15.66 -7.31 10.38
CA TYR A 438 15.54 -7.71 8.99
C TYR A 438 15.93 -9.17 8.82
N ILE A 439 15.15 -9.90 8.05
CA ILE A 439 15.28 -11.33 7.79
C ILE A 439 15.35 -11.52 6.28
N VAL A 440 16.38 -12.24 5.83
CA VAL A 440 16.49 -12.69 4.44
C VAL A 440 16.04 -14.14 4.36
N ALA A 441 15.06 -14.41 3.51
CA ALA A 441 14.51 -15.75 3.32
C ALA A 441 14.53 -16.15 1.85
N GLU A 442 14.89 -17.40 1.57
CA GLU A 442 14.76 -18.03 0.27
C GLU A 442 13.45 -18.80 0.25
N VAL A 443 12.60 -18.55 -0.75
CA VAL A 443 11.39 -19.33 -0.99
C VAL A 443 11.59 -20.11 -2.27
N ARG A 444 11.60 -21.43 -2.18
CA ARG A 444 11.60 -22.28 -3.37
C ARG A 444 10.16 -22.65 -3.68
N HIS A 445 9.71 -22.33 -4.89
CA HIS A 445 8.45 -22.86 -5.37
C HIS A 445 8.66 -24.34 -5.71
N GLU A 446 8.61 -25.18 -4.68
CA GLU A 446 8.25 -26.58 -4.90
C GLU A 446 6.76 -26.53 -5.24
N THR A 447 6.44 -26.66 -6.52
CA THR A 447 5.12 -27.10 -6.92
C THR A 447 5.16 -28.61 -6.65
N PRO A 448 4.63 -29.13 -5.54
CA PRO A 448 4.36 -30.55 -5.52
C PRO A 448 3.42 -30.82 -6.69
N GLU A 449 3.82 -31.72 -7.59
CA GLU A 449 2.89 -32.31 -8.54
C GLU A 449 1.82 -32.99 -7.68
N VAL A 450 0.64 -32.40 -7.65
CA VAL A 450 -0.51 -33.02 -6.99
C VAL A 450 -1.22 -33.80 -8.07
N GLU A 451 -0.99 -35.12 -8.10
CA GLU A 451 -1.88 -36.00 -8.84
C GLU A 451 -3.26 -35.96 -8.20
N LEU A 452 -4.23 -35.40 -8.92
CA LEU A 452 -5.62 -35.49 -8.51
C LEU A 452 -6.05 -36.94 -8.54
N SER A 453 -6.61 -37.42 -7.43
CA SER A 453 -7.14 -38.77 -7.33
C SER A 453 -8.50 -38.91 -8.04
N TRP A 454 -9.27 -37.82 -8.15
CA TRP A 454 -10.53 -37.76 -8.92
C TRP A 454 -10.96 -36.31 -9.22
N VAL A 455 -11.90 -36.18 -10.16
CA VAL A 455 -12.67 -34.96 -10.41
C VAL A 455 -14.15 -35.33 -10.33
N ALA A 456 -14.91 -34.62 -9.49
CA ALA A 456 -16.34 -34.77 -9.39
C ALA A 456 -17.04 -33.69 -10.23
N LEU A 457 -17.96 -34.12 -11.10
CA LEU A 457 -18.70 -33.27 -12.02
C LEU A 457 -20.19 -33.46 -11.80
N SER A 458 -20.96 -32.37 -11.85
CA SER A 458 -22.42 -32.48 -11.88
C SER A 458 -22.91 -33.10 -13.19
N LEU A 459 -24.10 -33.73 -13.18
CA LEU A 459 -24.77 -34.22 -14.39
C LEU A 459 -24.85 -33.19 -15.52
N GLN A 460 -25.14 -31.93 -15.19
CA GLN A 460 -25.21 -30.84 -16.18
C GLN A 460 -23.83 -30.50 -16.79
N ALA A 461 -22.75 -30.68 -16.04
CA ALA A 461 -21.40 -30.47 -16.54
C ALA A 461 -20.92 -31.64 -17.43
N LEU A 462 -21.47 -32.84 -17.24
CA LEU A 462 -21.09 -34.05 -17.98
C LEU A 462 -21.61 -34.09 -19.43
N GLU A 463 -22.72 -33.41 -19.73
CA GLU A 463 -23.27 -33.33 -21.10
C GLU A 463 -22.34 -32.58 -22.08
N HIS A 464 -21.34 -31.86 -21.56
CA HIS A 464 -20.46 -30.99 -22.34
C HIS A 464 -18.99 -31.45 -22.38
N LEU A 465 -18.66 -32.64 -21.85
CA LEU A 465 -17.28 -33.09 -21.67
C LEU A 465 -16.93 -34.34 -22.49
N GLU A 466 -15.87 -34.26 -23.30
CA GLU A 466 -15.22 -35.39 -23.99
C GLU A 466 -13.97 -35.91 -23.22
N LEU A 467 -14.02 -35.94 -21.88
CA LEU A 467 -12.91 -36.45 -21.07
C LEU A 467 -13.21 -37.84 -20.47
N PRO A 468 -12.19 -38.70 -20.26
CA PRO A 468 -12.33 -39.90 -19.44
C PRO A 468 -12.53 -39.50 -17.97
N ALA A 469 -13.76 -39.19 -17.59
CA ALA A 469 -14.11 -38.84 -16.21
C ALA A 469 -14.10 -40.10 -15.32
N THR A 470 -13.38 -40.07 -14.20
CA THR A 470 -13.33 -41.19 -13.25
C THR A 470 -14.37 -41.11 -12.14
N HIS A 471 -15.05 -39.97 -11.92
CA HIS A 471 -16.09 -39.78 -10.89
C HIS A 471 -17.24 -38.87 -11.41
N VAL A 472 -18.50 -39.18 -11.07
CA VAL A 472 -19.72 -38.49 -11.52
C VAL A 472 -20.60 -38.17 -10.31
N GLU A 473 -20.79 -36.89 -10.01
CA GLU A 473 -21.59 -36.44 -8.86
C GLU A 473 -23.05 -36.22 -9.28
N VAL A 474 -23.99 -36.90 -8.61
CA VAL A 474 -25.42 -36.81 -8.91
C VAL A 474 -26.19 -36.34 -7.69
N HIS A 475 -26.61 -35.08 -7.74
CA HIS A 475 -27.48 -34.55 -6.71
C HIS A 475 -28.89 -35.18 -6.83
N ILE A 476 -29.13 -36.28 -6.11
CA ILE A 476 -30.46 -36.87 -5.98
C ILE A 476 -31.33 -35.94 -5.16
N ALA A 477 -32.21 -35.23 -5.85
CA ALA A 477 -33.35 -34.54 -5.28
C ALA A 477 -34.60 -34.79 -6.15
N THR A 478 -34.73 -35.97 -6.76
CA THR A 478 -35.80 -36.27 -7.72
C THR A 478 -36.02 -37.78 -7.87
N THR A 479 -37.11 -38.13 -8.56
CA THR A 479 -37.77 -39.42 -8.79
C THR A 479 -36.84 -40.63 -9.05
N GLN A 480 -37.32 -41.86 -8.76
CA GLN A 480 -36.59 -43.13 -9.02
C GLN A 480 -36.03 -43.23 -10.45
N GLU A 481 -36.68 -42.60 -11.43
CA GLU A 481 -36.26 -42.58 -12.83
C GLU A 481 -34.93 -41.83 -13.04
N ALA A 482 -34.74 -40.68 -12.39
CA ALA A 482 -33.49 -39.91 -12.45
C ALA A 482 -32.31 -40.64 -11.79
N VAL A 483 -32.60 -41.44 -10.75
CA VAL A 483 -31.59 -42.28 -10.08
C VAL A 483 -31.11 -43.39 -11.00
N ARG A 484 -32.02 -44.02 -11.74
CA ARG A 484 -31.69 -45.11 -12.66
C ARG A 484 -30.87 -44.60 -13.85
N GLU A 485 -31.27 -43.47 -14.44
CA GLU A 485 -30.51 -42.83 -15.52
C GLU A 485 -29.07 -42.48 -15.07
N ALA A 486 -28.94 -41.96 -13.85
CA ALA A 486 -27.65 -41.68 -13.23
C ALA A 486 -26.80 -42.94 -12.99
N LEU A 487 -27.41 -44.04 -12.55
CA LEU A 487 -26.72 -45.32 -12.36
C LEU A 487 -26.25 -45.94 -13.69
N GLU A 488 -27.08 -45.88 -14.73
CA GLU A 488 -26.73 -46.33 -16.09
C GLU A 488 -25.57 -45.50 -16.65
N LEU A 489 -25.63 -44.18 -16.48
CA LEU A 489 -24.56 -43.28 -16.89
C LEU A 489 -23.26 -43.56 -16.13
N ALA A 490 -23.33 -43.68 -14.79
CA ALA A 490 -22.17 -43.96 -13.95
C ALA A 490 -21.54 -45.32 -14.28
N SER A 491 -22.36 -46.35 -14.54
CA SER A 491 -21.89 -47.67 -14.96
C SER A 491 -21.17 -47.60 -16.31
N ARG A 492 -21.75 -46.91 -17.30
CA ARG A 492 -21.14 -46.71 -18.62
C ARG A 492 -19.80 -45.99 -18.56
N LEU A 493 -19.67 -45.01 -17.65
CA LEU A 493 -18.47 -44.21 -17.47
C LEU A 493 -17.47 -44.81 -16.46
N SER A 494 -17.78 -45.96 -15.85
CA SER A 494 -17.00 -46.50 -14.72
C SER A 494 -16.77 -45.49 -13.59
N ALA A 495 -17.77 -44.65 -13.35
CA ALA A 495 -17.72 -43.54 -12.42
C ALA A 495 -18.31 -43.89 -11.05
N VAL A 496 -17.83 -43.22 -10.01
CA VAL A 496 -18.43 -43.25 -8.67
C VAL A 496 -19.61 -42.28 -8.64
N LEU A 497 -20.75 -42.75 -8.13
CA LEU A 497 -21.99 -41.98 -8.00
C LEU A 497 -22.09 -41.37 -6.59
N GLU A 498 -22.08 -40.05 -6.49
CA GLU A 498 -22.39 -39.39 -5.21
C GLU A 498 -23.87 -39.07 -5.12
N VAL A 499 -24.50 -39.37 -3.98
CA VAL A 499 -25.95 -39.28 -3.73
C VAL A 499 -26.23 -38.45 -2.49
N LYS A 500 -26.88 -37.30 -2.66
CA LYS A 500 -27.34 -36.50 -1.52
C LYS A 500 -28.52 -37.18 -0.81
N VAL A 501 -28.37 -37.48 0.48
CA VAL A 501 -29.41 -38.15 1.26
C VAL A 501 -30.44 -37.13 1.76
N SER A 502 -31.66 -37.23 1.23
CA SER A 502 -32.84 -36.45 1.67
C SER A 502 -33.88 -37.33 2.39
N ASP A 503 -34.01 -38.60 1.98
CA ASP A 503 -34.83 -39.63 2.60
C ASP A 503 -34.03 -40.95 2.69
N TRP A 504 -34.17 -41.67 3.80
CA TRP A 504 -33.46 -42.92 4.07
C TRP A 504 -34.19 -44.16 3.56
N ALA A 505 -35.50 -44.08 3.31
CA ALA A 505 -36.30 -45.25 2.95
C ALA A 505 -35.87 -45.88 1.60
N SER A 506 -35.44 -45.06 0.64
CA SER A 506 -35.06 -45.49 -0.72
C SER A 506 -33.58 -45.89 -0.86
N ILE A 507 -32.73 -45.55 0.11
CA ILE A 507 -31.27 -45.74 0.00
C ILE A 507 -30.87 -47.22 -0.10
N PRO A 508 -31.42 -48.17 0.69
CA PRO A 508 -31.02 -49.57 0.59
C PRO A 508 -31.33 -50.21 -0.77
N GLU A 509 -32.43 -49.83 -1.42
CA GLU A 509 -32.79 -50.29 -2.76
C GLU A 509 -31.82 -49.73 -3.80
N LEU A 510 -31.59 -48.42 -3.79
CA LEU A 510 -30.61 -47.75 -4.65
C LEU A 510 -29.22 -48.39 -4.55
N LEU A 511 -28.73 -48.66 -3.34
CA LEU A 511 -27.42 -49.26 -3.14
C LEU A 511 -27.34 -50.70 -3.66
N ARG A 512 -28.43 -51.47 -3.60
CA ARG A 512 -28.49 -52.82 -4.18
C ARG A 512 -28.48 -52.78 -5.70
N GLU A 513 -29.21 -51.84 -6.30
CA GLU A 513 -29.18 -51.62 -7.75
C GLU A 513 -27.79 -51.17 -8.22
N ALA A 514 -27.18 -50.23 -7.51
CA ALA A 514 -25.82 -49.77 -7.80
C ALA A 514 -24.80 -50.91 -7.71
N ASP A 515 -24.88 -51.74 -6.67
CA ASP A 515 -24.00 -52.89 -6.49
C ASP A 515 -24.17 -53.93 -7.62
N ALA A 516 -25.42 -54.17 -8.07
CA ALA A 516 -25.72 -55.04 -9.21
C ALA A 516 -25.15 -54.48 -10.53
N MET A 517 -25.06 -53.15 -10.66
CA MET A 517 -24.50 -52.46 -11.83
C MET A 517 -22.98 -52.20 -11.71
N GLY A 518 -22.34 -52.64 -10.62
CA GLY A 518 -20.92 -52.41 -10.36
C GLY A 518 -20.56 -50.95 -10.06
N VAL A 519 -21.53 -50.11 -9.72
CA VAL A 519 -21.35 -48.68 -9.44
C VAL A 519 -21.06 -48.48 -7.95
N GLN A 520 -19.96 -47.79 -7.63
CA GLN A 520 -19.67 -47.39 -6.25
C GLN A 520 -20.48 -46.14 -5.90
N VAL A 521 -21.13 -46.13 -4.73
CA VAL A 521 -21.94 -44.99 -4.27
C VAL A 521 -21.31 -44.28 -3.07
N ILE A 522 -21.28 -42.94 -3.09
CA ILE A 522 -20.96 -42.07 -1.96
C ILE A 522 -22.27 -41.47 -1.44
N LEU A 523 -22.67 -41.79 -0.20
CA LEU A 523 -23.81 -41.14 0.45
C LEU A 523 -23.39 -39.80 1.04
N PHE A 524 -23.86 -38.71 0.44
CA PHE A 524 -23.52 -37.36 0.82
C PHE A 524 -24.47 -36.80 1.89
N ILE A 525 -23.90 -36.47 3.04
CA ILE A 525 -24.60 -36.06 4.26
C ILE A 525 -24.24 -34.60 4.57
N THR A 526 -25.26 -33.78 4.80
CA THR A 526 -25.12 -32.35 5.13
C THR A 526 -25.70 -32.03 6.50
N PRO A 527 -25.35 -30.88 7.11
CA PRO A 527 -25.99 -30.46 8.35
C PRO A 527 -27.49 -30.30 8.11
N GLY A 528 -28.30 -31.07 8.83
CA GLY A 528 -29.75 -31.14 8.64
C GLY A 528 -30.27 -32.41 7.95
N THR A 529 -29.40 -33.28 7.43
CA THR A 529 -29.82 -34.62 6.97
C THR A 529 -30.37 -35.42 8.16
N PRO A 530 -31.60 -35.97 8.09
CA PRO A 530 -32.21 -36.70 9.21
C PRO A 530 -31.36 -37.90 9.61
N SER A 531 -31.46 -38.35 10.86
CA SER A 531 -30.79 -39.59 11.28
C SER A 531 -31.48 -40.80 10.64
N PRO A 532 -30.72 -41.79 10.12
CA PRO A 532 -31.30 -43.00 9.57
C PRO A 532 -32.05 -43.79 10.67
N PRO A 533 -33.25 -44.32 10.38
CA PRO A 533 -33.91 -45.28 11.25
C PRO A 533 -33.01 -46.50 11.52
N ALA A 534 -33.19 -47.15 12.68
CA ALA A 534 -32.37 -48.31 13.07
C ALA A 534 -32.44 -49.45 12.04
N GLU A 535 -33.62 -49.70 11.48
CA GLU A 535 -33.87 -50.71 10.44
C GLU A 535 -33.06 -50.42 9.16
N VAL A 536 -32.95 -49.15 8.76
CA VAL A 536 -32.14 -48.76 7.60
C VAL A 536 -30.65 -48.92 7.90
N LEU A 537 -30.18 -48.55 9.10
CA LEU A 537 -28.79 -48.75 9.50
C LEU A 537 -28.38 -50.23 9.44
N GLU A 538 -29.27 -51.13 9.87
CA GLU A 538 -29.04 -52.57 9.79
C GLU A 538 -28.91 -53.04 8.33
N GLN A 539 -29.79 -52.59 7.43
CA GLN A 539 -29.70 -52.91 6.01
C GLN A 539 -28.39 -52.37 5.38
N LEU A 540 -28.04 -51.12 5.68
CA LEU A 540 -26.83 -50.47 5.20
C LEU A 540 -25.55 -51.19 5.67
N SER A 541 -25.57 -51.85 6.83
CA SER A 541 -24.39 -52.54 7.36
C SER A 541 -23.82 -53.59 6.40
N SER A 542 -24.67 -54.20 5.57
CA SER A 542 -24.31 -55.25 4.61
C SER A 542 -23.96 -54.75 3.20
N LEU A 543 -24.23 -53.47 2.88
CA LEU A 543 -24.08 -52.92 1.53
C LEU A 543 -22.75 -52.18 1.34
N ARG A 544 -22.27 -52.02 0.11
CA ARG A 544 -21.02 -51.31 -0.20
C ARG A 544 -21.29 -49.85 -0.55
N TYR A 545 -20.84 -48.93 0.31
CA TYR A 545 -20.89 -47.49 0.04
C TYR A 545 -19.79 -46.74 0.80
N LYS A 546 -19.55 -45.49 0.39
CA LYS A 546 -18.71 -44.48 1.03
C LYS A 546 -19.57 -43.38 1.63
N VAL A 547 -19.03 -42.58 2.55
CA VAL A 547 -19.76 -41.45 3.16
C VAL A 547 -19.12 -40.13 2.77
N GLY A 548 -19.86 -39.28 2.07
CA GLY A 548 -19.51 -37.90 1.75
C GLY A 548 -20.02 -36.96 2.85
N VAL A 549 -19.21 -36.01 3.32
CA VAL A 549 -19.61 -35.07 4.38
C VAL A 549 -19.30 -33.64 4.00
N ALA A 550 -20.30 -32.75 4.01
CA ALA A 550 -20.11 -31.31 3.86
C ALA A 550 -20.60 -30.52 5.08
N GLY A 551 -20.14 -29.28 5.24
CA GLY A 551 -20.57 -28.37 6.32
C GLY A 551 -19.49 -28.03 7.35
N PRO A 552 -19.85 -27.39 8.48
CA PRO A 552 -18.92 -26.93 9.53
C PRO A 552 -18.15 -28.11 10.17
N PRO A 553 -17.11 -27.85 10.98
CA PRO A 553 -16.33 -28.90 11.64
C PRO A 553 -17.23 -29.89 12.39
N ILE A 554 -16.85 -31.17 12.37
CA ILE A 554 -17.63 -32.31 12.89
C ILE A 554 -17.71 -32.33 14.42
N SER A 555 -17.09 -31.36 15.10
CA SER A 555 -17.06 -31.23 16.56
C SER A 555 -18.41 -30.88 17.21
N ALA A 556 -19.46 -30.56 16.44
CA ALA A 556 -20.81 -30.39 16.98
C ALA A 556 -21.39 -31.71 17.56
N PRO A 557 -21.88 -31.75 18.82
CA PRO A 557 -22.19 -32.99 19.55
C PRO A 557 -23.17 -33.95 18.86
N ASP A 558 -24.26 -33.42 18.30
CA ASP A 558 -25.32 -34.24 17.69
C ASP A 558 -24.92 -34.76 16.30
N TRP A 559 -24.17 -33.93 15.55
CA TRP A 559 -23.64 -34.25 14.23
C TRP A 559 -22.54 -35.32 14.28
N SER A 560 -21.64 -35.22 15.28
CA SER A 560 -20.58 -36.21 15.51
C SER A 560 -21.14 -37.61 15.81
N ARG A 561 -22.24 -37.70 16.58
CA ARG A 561 -22.84 -38.98 16.96
C ARG A 561 -23.47 -39.70 15.78
N GLN A 562 -24.16 -38.97 14.90
CA GLN A 562 -24.76 -39.52 13.68
C GLN A 562 -23.71 -40.01 12.70
N LEU A 563 -22.68 -39.20 12.44
CA LEU A 563 -21.59 -39.55 11.54
C LEU A 563 -20.77 -40.74 12.06
N LYS A 564 -20.50 -40.81 13.37
CA LYS A 564 -19.79 -41.96 13.95
C LYS A 564 -20.54 -43.29 13.76
N LYS A 565 -21.88 -43.28 13.80
CA LYS A 565 -22.69 -44.50 13.56
C LYS A 565 -22.66 -44.94 12.09
N LEU A 566 -22.66 -43.99 11.16
CA LEU A 566 -22.64 -44.28 9.72
C LEU A 566 -21.23 -44.60 9.18
N ALA A 567 -20.21 -43.96 9.75
CA ALA A 567 -18.83 -44.01 9.26
C ALA A 567 -17.92 -44.99 10.03
N GLN A 568 -18.45 -45.71 11.03
CA GLN A 568 -17.64 -46.53 11.96
C GLN A 568 -16.78 -47.62 11.29
N SER A 569 -17.04 -47.94 10.03
CA SER A 569 -16.29 -48.90 9.21
C SER A 569 -16.21 -48.52 7.73
N ARG A 570 -16.50 -47.25 7.39
CA ARG A 570 -16.62 -46.79 5.99
C ARG A 570 -15.56 -45.74 5.66
N GLU A 571 -15.19 -45.68 4.39
CA GLU A 571 -14.33 -44.62 3.86
C GLU A 571 -15.12 -43.30 3.82
N VAL A 572 -14.54 -42.24 4.38
CA VAL A 572 -15.15 -40.91 4.45
C VAL A 572 -14.45 -39.97 3.48
N VAL A 573 -15.24 -39.32 2.62
CA VAL A 573 -14.82 -38.22 1.75
C VAL A 573 -15.33 -36.91 2.32
N ARG A 574 -14.42 -35.97 2.63
CA ARG A 574 -14.77 -34.69 3.24
C ARG A 574 -14.80 -33.58 2.19
N HIS A 575 -15.91 -32.88 2.08
CA HIS A 575 -16.09 -31.78 1.14
C HIS A 575 -15.79 -30.45 1.82
N ILE A 576 -14.97 -29.63 1.16
CA ILE A 576 -14.48 -28.36 1.71
C ILE A 576 -14.46 -27.25 0.66
N PRO A 577 -14.62 -25.98 1.07
CA PRO A 577 -14.40 -24.85 0.18
C PRO A 577 -12.90 -24.64 -0.08
N PRO A 578 -12.51 -23.97 -1.19
CA PRO A 578 -11.12 -23.69 -1.52
C PRO A 578 -10.57 -22.52 -0.67
N THR A 579 -10.44 -22.71 0.64
CA THR A 579 -9.93 -21.69 1.57
C THR A 579 -8.73 -22.19 2.37
N GLY A 580 -7.88 -21.27 2.83
CA GLY A 580 -6.71 -21.63 3.65
C GLY A 580 -7.07 -22.26 5.01
N GLU A 581 -8.28 -22.01 5.52
CA GLU A 581 -8.79 -22.62 6.75
C GLU A 581 -9.24 -24.08 6.57
N ALA A 582 -9.52 -24.49 5.33
CA ALA A 582 -10.07 -25.81 5.05
C ALA A 582 -9.15 -26.96 5.47
N ALA A 583 -7.83 -26.82 5.29
CA ALA A 583 -6.87 -27.84 5.74
C ALA A 583 -6.89 -28.03 7.28
N ARG A 584 -7.12 -26.95 8.04
CA ARG A 584 -7.23 -27.04 9.51
C ARG A 584 -8.48 -27.80 9.92
N LEU A 585 -9.59 -27.58 9.22
CA LEU A 585 -10.84 -28.32 9.45
C LEU A 585 -10.66 -29.82 9.21
N ILE A 586 -9.95 -30.20 8.14
CA ILE A 586 -9.66 -31.61 7.86
C ILE A 586 -8.81 -32.23 8.97
N GLU A 587 -7.81 -31.52 9.48
CA GLU A 587 -6.95 -32.01 10.56
C GLU A 587 -7.73 -32.22 11.88
N GLU A 588 -8.69 -31.34 12.18
CA GLU A 588 -9.60 -31.49 13.31
C GLU A 588 -10.58 -32.67 13.11
N ASP A 589 -11.17 -32.78 11.92
CA ASP A 589 -12.14 -33.83 11.59
C ASP A 589 -11.48 -35.23 11.51
N SER A 590 -10.22 -35.31 11.07
CA SER A 590 -9.45 -36.56 10.98
C SER A 590 -9.14 -37.18 12.35
N LYS A 591 -9.23 -36.40 13.44
CA LYS A 591 -9.14 -36.92 14.82
C LYS A 591 -10.41 -37.65 15.25
N LEU A 592 -11.52 -37.40 14.56
CA LEU A 592 -12.85 -37.91 14.92
C LEU A 592 -13.33 -39.03 13.99
N LEU A 593 -12.94 -38.98 12.72
CA LEU A 593 -13.33 -39.93 11.68
C LEU A 593 -12.12 -40.35 10.83
N LYS A 594 -12.18 -41.55 10.26
CA LYS A 594 -11.19 -42.02 9.29
C LYS A 594 -11.45 -41.40 7.92
N ILE A 595 -10.96 -40.17 7.72
CA ILE A 595 -11.02 -39.49 6.42
C ILE A 595 -10.00 -40.16 5.49
N THR A 596 -10.49 -40.67 4.36
CA THR A 596 -9.67 -41.33 3.34
C THR A 596 -9.53 -40.47 2.08
N GLY A 597 -10.38 -39.45 1.95
CA GLY A 597 -10.41 -38.57 0.81
C GLY A 597 -10.94 -37.17 1.12
N VAL A 598 -10.54 -36.18 0.34
CA VAL A 598 -11.02 -34.79 0.45
C VAL A 598 -11.41 -34.28 -0.94
N GLN A 599 -12.61 -33.73 -1.05
CA GLN A 599 -13.09 -33.06 -2.25
C GLN A 599 -13.12 -31.54 -2.03
N VAL A 600 -12.44 -30.78 -2.89
CA VAL A 600 -12.48 -29.31 -2.86
C VAL A 600 -13.55 -28.83 -3.82
N ASP A 601 -14.66 -28.30 -3.29
CA ASP A 601 -15.81 -27.89 -4.10
C ASP A 601 -15.60 -26.48 -4.69
N LEU A 602 -15.48 -26.39 -6.02
CA LEU A 602 -15.31 -25.15 -6.76
C LEU A 602 -16.67 -24.64 -7.25
N LYS A 603 -17.08 -23.48 -6.74
CA LYS A 603 -18.21 -22.70 -7.29
C LYS A 603 -17.80 -21.74 -8.40
N SER A 604 -16.54 -21.31 -8.38
CA SER A 604 -15.89 -20.43 -9.36
C SER A 604 -14.39 -20.71 -9.30
N PRO A 605 -13.60 -20.38 -10.35
CA PRO A 605 -12.16 -20.66 -10.34
C PRO A 605 -11.47 -19.87 -9.22
N PRO A 606 -10.99 -20.53 -8.16
CA PRO A 606 -10.22 -19.85 -7.14
C PRO A 606 -8.89 -19.40 -7.75
N PRO A 607 -8.25 -18.36 -7.21
CA PRO A 607 -6.91 -18.00 -7.65
C PRO A 607 -5.96 -19.19 -7.51
N ALA A 608 -5.12 -19.46 -8.52
CA ALA A 608 -4.23 -20.61 -8.54
C ALA A 608 -3.31 -20.72 -7.30
N TYR A 609 -2.97 -19.59 -6.69
CA TYR A 609 -2.18 -19.50 -5.45
C TYR A 609 -2.94 -19.97 -4.20
N VAL A 610 -4.26 -20.16 -4.26
CA VAL A 610 -5.06 -20.71 -3.15
C VAL A 610 -5.25 -22.22 -3.33
N LEU A 611 -5.63 -22.65 -4.54
CA LEU A 611 -6.00 -24.03 -4.80
C LEU A 611 -4.81 -24.98 -4.76
N LYS A 612 -3.72 -24.67 -5.48
CA LYS A 612 -2.56 -25.58 -5.55
C LYS A 612 -1.92 -25.84 -4.17
N PRO A 613 -1.66 -24.82 -3.33
CA PRO A 613 -1.11 -25.06 -1.99
C PRO A 613 -2.07 -25.82 -1.07
N LEU A 614 -3.38 -25.61 -1.21
CA LEU A 614 -4.38 -26.36 -0.46
C LEU A 614 -4.36 -27.84 -0.86
N LEU A 615 -4.44 -28.15 -2.16
CA LEU A 615 -4.40 -29.52 -2.67
C LEU A 615 -3.10 -30.23 -2.25
N ALA A 616 -1.98 -29.54 -2.36
CA ALA A 616 -0.66 -30.03 -1.94
C ALA A 616 -0.62 -30.40 -0.45
N ARG A 617 -1.14 -29.51 0.40
CA ARG A 617 -1.20 -29.73 1.83
C ARG A 617 -2.08 -30.93 2.19
N LEU A 618 -3.22 -31.08 1.52
CA LEU A 618 -4.13 -32.21 1.73
C LEU A 618 -3.50 -33.53 1.28
N ALA A 619 -2.82 -33.55 0.12
CA ALA A 619 -2.10 -34.71 -0.35
C ALA A 619 -0.95 -35.10 0.60
N GLY A 620 -0.22 -34.11 1.13
CA GLY A 620 0.82 -34.31 2.13
C GLY A 620 0.33 -34.90 3.46
N MET A 621 -0.98 -34.84 3.73
CA MET A 621 -1.60 -35.55 4.87
C MET A 621 -1.87 -37.04 4.57
N GLY A 622 -1.47 -37.55 3.41
CA GLY A 622 -1.74 -38.92 2.96
C GLY A 622 -3.19 -39.13 2.49
N LEU A 623 -3.94 -38.05 2.27
CA LEU A 623 -5.33 -38.10 1.83
C LEU A 623 -5.37 -38.14 0.31
N LYS A 624 -6.33 -38.90 -0.24
CA LYS A 624 -6.65 -38.78 -1.66
C LYS A 624 -7.38 -37.45 -1.89
N VAL A 625 -6.98 -36.68 -2.89
CA VAL A 625 -7.51 -35.33 -3.11
C VAL A 625 -8.22 -35.27 -4.46
N GLY A 626 -9.45 -34.75 -4.45
CA GLY A 626 -10.20 -34.47 -5.66
C GLY A 626 -10.78 -33.07 -5.68
N VAL A 627 -11.28 -32.68 -6.85
CA VAL A 627 -11.90 -31.37 -7.08
C VAL A 627 -13.33 -31.58 -7.56
N GLY A 628 -14.29 -30.93 -6.91
CA GLY A 628 -15.69 -30.94 -7.32
C GLY A 628 -16.03 -29.68 -8.11
N VAL A 629 -16.69 -29.83 -9.27
CA VAL A 629 -17.11 -28.71 -10.12
C VAL A 629 -18.61 -28.82 -10.41
N ARG A 630 -19.37 -27.81 -9.98
CA ARG A 630 -20.82 -27.78 -10.18
C ARG A 630 -21.23 -27.27 -11.55
N GLU A 631 -20.53 -26.25 -12.05
CA GLU A 631 -20.74 -25.65 -13.37
C GLU A 631 -19.38 -25.54 -14.08
N LEU A 632 -19.29 -26.10 -15.28
CA LEU A 632 -18.05 -26.08 -16.07
C LEU A 632 -18.00 -24.78 -16.89
N THR A 633 -17.25 -23.79 -16.40
CA THR A 633 -16.91 -22.59 -17.21
C THR A 633 -15.62 -22.85 -18.00
N PRO A 634 -15.37 -22.13 -19.12
CA PRO A 634 -14.13 -22.29 -19.89
C PRO A 634 -12.85 -22.11 -19.06
N GLU A 635 -12.90 -21.24 -18.04
CA GLU A 635 -11.77 -21.02 -17.13
C GLU A 635 -11.54 -22.21 -16.19
N LEU A 636 -12.60 -22.84 -15.70
CA LEU A 636 -12.53 -24.03 -14.86
C LEU A 636 -12.10 -25.25 -15.67
N GLU A 637 -12.56 -25.39 -16.91
CA GLU A 637 -12.12 -26.43 -17.83
C GLU A 637 -10.61 -26.33 -18.11
N SER A 638 -10.12 -25.13 -18.45
CA SER A 638 -8.68 -24.90 -18.66
C SER A 638 -7.85 -25.18 -17.39
N LEU A 639 -8.39 -24.88 -16.22
CA LEU A 639 -7.74 -25.18 -14.94
C LEU A 639 -7.72 -26.68 -14.65
N LEU A 640 -8.81 -27.40 -14.89
CA LEU A 640 -8.92 -28.84 -14.69
C LEU A 640 -7.98 -29.61 -15.61
N LEU A 641 -7.93 -29.25 -16.90
CA LEU A 641 -6.98 -29.84 -17.85
C LEU A 641 -5.55 -29.69 -17.32
N LYS A 642 -5.15 -28.49 -16.91
CA LYS A 642 -3.82 -28.26 -16.32
C LYS A 642 -3.53 -29.02 -15.02
N LEU A 643 -4.56 -29.42 -14.27
CA LEU A 643 -4.39 -30.19 -13.04
C LEU A 643 -4.39 -31.70 -13.28
N LEU A 644 -5.01 -32.16 -14.37
CA LEU A 644 -5.07 -33.57 -14.76
C LEU A 644 -3.86 -34.01 -15.61
N GLY A 645 -3.08 -33.05 -16.14
CA GLY A 645 -1.96 -33.31 -17.04
C GLY A 645 -2.38 -33.20 -18.49
#